data_AF-A0A6A5HDZ2-F1
#
_entry.id   AF-A0A6A5HDZ2-F1
#
_cell.length_a   1.000
_cell.length_b   1.000
_cell.length_c   1.000
_cell.angle_alpha   90.00
_cell.angle_beta   90.00
_cell.angle_gamma   90.00
#
_symmetry.space_group_name_H-M   'P 1'
#
loop_
_entity.id
_entity.type
_entity.pdbx_description
1 polymer ?
#
loop_
_entity_poly.entity_id
_entity_poly.type
_entity_poly.pdbx_seq_one_letter_code
_entity_poly.pdbx_strand_id
1 'polypeptide(L)'
;MWKYSIVTLLLLSFQPVSAGTSSLKAIHIQIREISQLAEDFHLKSELLNEKISTTDVVKVFFPGFPYFSDGLNDVEIFNGMEGQKEVVDLMKYVKTAEISKETMMEIMNGFEVLEELVGLKPQIDFGPRKDLDDLLKRLKNFGKTDFKNITTSIGLMMFDQRFPDFLQDLKGRLEKLLSSRQPTSAQIEHVIGFALALMDRAVVRIPIHYEIAGFLHRNVTFNPVVKMFNATKLLSGKMNKINILKEFSEKLNVIYNEMKFWAELESDKNIYNTEQLWSRIQKDMNPLKSFKTPTKGFKKFESIDNWMSHRMTKFASHMKTFEWKYSMFSKEIQSFFDTTKNMIEFVKNGEQLFARMCLEDYDFSTDFSKDETELRSLEPHLTTYFLESLNLEKELDRLKKFVNFTDFQMYKKSGLSDSEIREAVEKMKKIDLSEFDVILKHIKPNNQSYMMFETIKRKEHDAMKKFAEANGNEFLEKVLEELTTLQTFLNCTHLEEAVSIMKPLIDTFVKIGYVDANLAFSGMAYTVFMFREGNELVEEINGWKPESDPYIESFPLNNDDLKGISDGIEAIESIRKVQESWEELIDLDDSEMSESDGWKAIHDFITNFVGKLSTMDFNLELSNLQEFLATVSFPEDTQIDSFEKFIKEEYEGNQYFDILSFIKNLRGLKNGFSNLLVQLKNMTEGVRKYKEWENTKKKSEKKEFVDCSQSYEGPCSIPLTLPKADPDVPVKKFEL
;
A
#
# COMPACT_ATOMS: atom_id res chain seq x y z
N MET A 1 17.29 47.47 38.08
CA MET A 1 17.24 48.05 36.72
C MET A 1 18.53 48.80 36.36
N TRP A 2 19.70 48.30 36.78
CA TRP A 2 21.00 48.91 36.51
C TRP A 2 21.83 48.15 35.45
N LYS A 3 21.30 47.03 34.93
CA LYS A 3 21.92 46.25 33.84
C LYS A 3 21.46 46.69 32.43
N TYR A 4 20.39 47.47 32.30
CA TYR A 4 19.94 48.00 30.99
C TYR A 4 20.57 49.36 30.65
N SER A 5 20.95 50.17 31.63
CA SER A 5 21.62 51.46 31.37
C SER A 5 23.06 51.30 30.89
N ILE A 6 23.78 50.26 31.31
CA ILE A 6 25.17 49.99 30.86
C ILE A 6 25.18 49.45 29.42
N VAL A 7 24.18 48.66 29.01
CA VAL A 7 24.04 48.21 27.61
C VAL A 7 23.64 49.37 26.69
N THR A 8 22.83 50.31 27.18
CA THR A 8 22.46 51.50 26.39
C THR A 8 23.61 52.51 26.31
N LEU A 9 24.47 52.63 27.34
CA LEU A 9 25.68 53.45 27.31
C LEU A 9 26.84 52.82 26.51
N LEU A 10 26.95 51.49 26.48
CA LEU A 10 27.90 50.77 25.61
C LEU A 10 27.46 50.80 24.14
N LEU A 11 26.15 50.89 23.85
CA LEU A 11 25.65 51.13 22.49
C LEU A 11 25.77 52.59 22.03
N LEU A 12 25.99 53.54 22.95
CA LEU A 12 26.21 54.96 22.65
C LEU A 12 27.70 55.37 22.62
N SER A 13 28.63 54.44 22.84
CA SER A 13 30.08 54.68 22.85
C SER A 13 30.86 53.99 21.71
N PHE A 14 30.16 53.35 20.77
CA PHE A 14 30.70 53.09 19.45
C PHE A 14 30.20 54.18 18.50
N GLN A 15 30.98 55.27 18.37
CA GLN A 15 31.05 55.94 17.08
C GLN A 15 31.96 55.09 16.21
N PRO A 16 31.44 54.36 15.19
CA PRO A 16 32.29 54.02 14.07
C PRO A 16 32.54 55.33 13.32
N VAL A 17 33.76 55.86 13.44
CA VAL A 17 34.29 56.71 12.38
C VAL A 17 34.57 55.78 11.20
N SER A 18 33.57 55.59 10.35
CA SER A 18 33.76 55.46 8.90
C SER A 18 32.50 56.01 8.23
N ALA A 19 32.41 57.34 8.21
CA ALA A 19 31.55 58.04 7.27
C ALA A 19 32.05 57.70 5.85
N GLY A 20 31.36 56.78 5.18
CA GLY A 20 31.73 56.32 3.84
C GLY A 20 30.69 55.47 3.11
N THR A 21 29.91 54.65 3.83
CA THR A 21 29.17 53.55 3.18
C THR A 21 27.64 53.68 3.20
N SER A 22 27.08 54.78 3.73
CA SER A 22 25.63 54.94 3.94
C SER A 22 24.85 55.59 2.79
N SER A 23 25.51 56.31 1.87
CA SER A 23 24.83 57.22 0.94
C SER A 23 24.33 56.55 -0.36
N LEU A 24 25.14 55.74 -1.05
CA LEU A 24 24.74 55.04 -2.28
C LEU A 24 23.63 54.00 -2.01
N LYS A 25 23.73 53.29 -0.88
CA LYS A 25 22.71 52.35 -0.41
C LYS A 25 21.37 53.03 -0.11
N ALA A 26 21.39 54.22 0.48
CA ALA A 26 20.18 55.00 0.74
C ALA A 26 19.53 55.48 -0.57
N ILE A 27 20.31 55.94 -1.55
CA ILE A 27 19.80 56.31 -2.88
C ILE A 27 19.19 55.12 -3.60
N HIS A 28 19.87 53.97 -3.58
CA HIS A 28 19.37 52.76 -4.21
C HIS A 28 17.99 52.37 -3.63
N ILE A 29 17.82 52.46 -2.31
CA ILE A 29 16.53 52.23 -1.65
C ILE A 29 15.49 53.28 -2.10
N GLN A 30 15.82 54.57 -2.06
CA GLN A 30 14.90 55.65 -2.44
C GLN A 30 14.46 55.55 -3.91
N ILE A 31 15.39 55.31 -4.84
CA ILE A 31 15.06 55.20 -6.26
C ILE A 31 14.24 53.93 -6.52
N ARG A 32 14.50 52.85 -5.80
CA ARG A 32 13.69 51.63 -5.88
C ARG A 32 12.25 51.87 -5.41
N GLU A 33 12.04 52.65 -4.36
CA GLU A 33 10.71 53.08 -3.93
C GLU A 33 10.03 53.96 -4.99
N ILE A 34 10.75 54.93 -5.57
CA ILE A 34 10.24 55.78 -6.67
C ILE A 34 9.86 54.93 -7.88
N SER A 35 10.68 53.96 -8.28
CA SER A 35 10.40 53.07 -9.40
C SER A 35 9.11 52.28 -9.19
N GLN A 36 8.93 51.71 -8.00
CA GLN A 36 7.71 50.97 -7.66
C GLN A 36 6.47 51.87 -7.71
N LEU A 37 6.52 53.05 -7.10
CA LEU A 37 5.41 54.00 -7.13
C LEU A 37 5.12 54.50 -8.54
N ALA A 38 6.17 54.73 -9.35
CA ALA A 38 6.03 55.19 -10.72
C ALA A 38 5.39 54.14 -11.64
N GLU A 39 5.75 52.86 -11.49
CA GLU A 39 5.08 51.75 -12.18
C GLU A 39 3.59 51.70 -11.84
N ASP A 40 3.26 51.82 -10.55
CA ASP A 40 1.86 51.77 -10.07
C ASP A 40 1.04 52.97 -10.58
N PHE A 41 1.60 54.18 -10.54
CA PHE A 41 0.93 55.38 -11.07
C PHE A 41 0.81 55.36 -12.60
N HIS A 42 1.80 54.83 -13.31
CA HIS A 42 1.73 54.66 -14.76
C HIS A 42 0.58 53.73 -15.14
N LEU A 43 0.51 52.56 -14.51
CA LEU A 43 -0.55 51.58 -14.76
C LEU A 43 -1.94 52.17 -14.44
N LYS A 44 -2.07 52.92 -13.34
CA LYS A 44 -3.32 53.61 -12.99
C LYS A 44 -3.66 54.70 -14.02
N SER A 45 -2.67 55.44 -14.50
CA SER A 45 -2.85 56.47 -15.54
C SER A 45 -3.28 55.89 -16.88
N GLU A 46 -2.66 54.79 -17.32
CA GLU A 46 -3.07 54.10 -18.55
C GLU A 46 -4.49 53.55 -18.46
N LEU A 47 -4.87 53.04 -17.28
CA LEU A 47 -6.24 52.57 -17.02
C LEU A 47 -7.26 53.73 -17.05
N LEU A 48 -6.97 54.85 -16.35
CA LEU A 48 -7.85 56.02 -16.32
C LEU A 48 -8.02 56.67 -17.69
N ASN A 49 -6.98 56.62 -18.53
CA ASN A 49 -6.99 57.14 -19.89
C ASN A 49 -7.50 56.11 -20.93
N GLU A 50 -8.10 54.99 -20.49
CA GLU A 50 -8.65 53.92 -21.35
C GLU A 50 -7.63 53.31 -22.34
N LYS A 51 -6.32 53.44 -22.09
CA LYS A 51 -5.27 52.83 -22.92
C LYS A 51 -5.13 51.33 -22.67
N ILE A 52 -5.46 50.90 -21.45
CA ILE A 52 -5.52 49.50 -21.03
C ILE A 52 -6.87 49.23 -20.36
N SER A 53 -7.38 48.00 -20.49
CA SER A 53 -8.62 47.60 -19.81
C SER A 53 -8.36 47.20 -18.34
N THR A 54 -9.41 47.16 -17.52
CA THR A 54 -9.35 46.56 -16.17
C THR A 54 -8.90 45.11 -16.21
N THR A 55 -9.27 44.39 -17.26
CA THR A 55 -8.84 43.03 -17.57
C THR A 55 -7.33 42.95 -17.79
N ASP A 56 -6.76 43.91 -18.52
CA ASP A 56 -5.30 43.97 -18.75
C ASP A 56 -4.54 44.29 -17.46
N VAL A 57 -5.09 45.16 -16.61
CA VAL A 57 -4.57 45.41 -15.27
C VAL A 57 -4.60 44.13 -14.44
N VAL A 58 -5.71 43.39 -14.43
CA VAL A 58 -5.80 42.10 -13.73
C VAL A 58 -4.79 41.09 -14.28
N LYS A 59 -4.52 41.04 -15.59
CA LYS A 59 -3.49 40.16 -16.18
C LYS A 59 -2.08 40.51 -15.72
N VAL A 60 -1.76 41.79 -15.54
CA VAL A 60 -0.44 42.23 -15.02
C VAL A 60 -0.22 41.68 -13.60
N PHE A 61 -1.26 41.69 -12.76
CA PHE A 61 -1.19 41.20 -11.39
C PHE A 61 -1.42 39.69 -11.23
N PHE A 62 -2.16 39.10 -12.16
CA PHE A 62 -2.46 37.68 -12.25
C PHE A 62 -2.12 37.20 -13.67
N PRO A 63 -0.85 36.89 -13.97
CA PRO A 63 -0.41 36.46 -15.31
C PRO A 63 -1.13 35.21 -15.82
N GLY A 64 -1.73 34.41 -14.92
CA GLY A 64 -2.57 33.26 -15.25
C GLY A 64 -4.02 33.60 -15.64
N PHE A 65 -4.44 34.86 -15.54
CA PHE A 65 -5.80 35.32 -15.82
C PHE A 65 -6.31 35.06 -17.26
N PRO A 66 -5.49 35.18 -18.33
CA PRO A 66 -5.95 34.87 -19.69
C PRO A 66 -6.41 33.42 -19.84
N TYR A 67 -5.74 32.48 -19.17
CA TYR A 67 -6.13 31.07 -19.16
C TYR A 67 -7.43 30.82 -18.39
N PHE A 68 -7.80 31.74 -17.49
CA PHE A 68 -9.06 31.69 -16.76
C PHE A 68 -10.21 32.16 -17.66
N SER A 69 -10.09 33.31 -18.36
CA SER A 69 -11.17 33.81 -19.24
C SER A 69 -11.43 32.91 -20.45
N ASP A 70 -10.38 32.35 -21.05
CA ASP A 70 -10.52 31.52 -22.25
C ASP A 70 -11.04 30.12 -21.90
N GLY A 71 -10.53 29.53 -20.80
CA GLY A 71 -10.99 28.22 -20.32
C GLY A 71 -12.43 28.25 -19.84
N LEU A 72 -12.87 29.35 -19.21
CA LEU A 72 -14.22 29.50 -18.68
C LEU A 72 -15.32 29.65 -19.76
N ASN A 73 -15.00 30.25 -20.91
CA ASN A 73 -15.93 30.35 -22.04
C ASN A 73 -16.14 29.00 -22.73
N ASP A 74 -15.12 28.14 -22.71
CA ASP A 74 -15.20 26.77 -23.24
C ASP A 74 -15.83 25.77 -22.24
N VAL A 75 -15.89 26.13 -20.95
CA VAL A 75 -16.66 25.40 -19.92
C VAL A 75 -18.14 25.83 -19.96
N GLU A 76 -18.74 25.90 -21.15
CA GLU A 76 -20.17 25.68 -21.24
C GLU A 76 -20.42 24.25 -20.77
N ILE A 77 -20.89 24.12 -19.53
CA ILE A 77 -21.31 22.86 -18.92
C ILE A 77 -22.14 22.12 -19.97
N PHE A 78 -21.74 20.90 -20.31
CA PHE A 78 -22.48 20.06 -21.25
C PHE A 78 -23.98 20.06 -20.86
N ASN A 79 -24.82 20.62 -21.74
CA ASN A 79 -26.27 20.85 -21.58
C ASN A 79 -26.75 21.70 -20.36
N GLY A 80 -25.89 22.48 -19.70
CA GLY A 80 -26.30 23.38 -18.61
C GLY A 80 -26.97 22.65 -17.43
N MET A 81 -28.24 22.99 -17.14
CA MET A 81 -29.02 22.36 -16.04
C MET A 81 -29.25 20.85 -16.23
N GLU A 82 -29.21 20.35 -17.46
CA GLU A 82 -29.45 18.93 -17.74
C GLU A 82 -28.28 18.06 -17.26
N GLY A 83 -27.03 18.49 -17.47
CA GLY A 83 -25.85 17.80 -16.91
C GLY A 83 -25.81 17.79 -15.38
N GLN A 84 -26.32 18.85 -14.73
CA GLN A 84 -26.46 18.88 -13.27
C GLN A 84 -27.50 17.87 -12.78
N LYS A 85 -28.58 17.71 -13.53
CA LYS A 85 -29.63 16.72 -13.23
C LYS A 85 -29.10 15.30 -13.38
N GLU A 86 -28.31 15.01 -14.42
CA GLU A 86 -27.67 13.70 -14.61
C GLU A 86 -26.79 13.33 -13.41
N VAL A 87 -25.99 14.27 -12.87
CA VAL A 87 -25.17 14.05 -11.66
C VAL A 87 -26.03 13.74 -10.43
N VAL A 88 -27.14 14.48 -10.24
CA VAL A 88 -28.05 14.26 -9.11
C VAL A 88 -28.78 12.92 -9.22
N ASP A 89 -29.21 12.55 -10.42
CA ASP A 89 -29.89 11.28 -10.65
C ASP A 89 -28.93 10.10 -10.48
N LEU A 90 -27.66 10.24 -10.88
CA LEU A 90 -26.59 9.28 -10.58
C LEU A 90 -26.34 9.16 -9.07
N MET A 91 -26.35 10.26 -8.31
CA MET A 91 -26.20 10.26 -6.85
C MET A 91 -27.33 9.48 -6.16
N LYS A 92 -28.58 9.65 -6.61
CA LYS A 92 -29.71 8.87 -6.07
C LYS A 92 -29.55 7.39 -6.39
N TYR A 93 -29.13 7.08 -7.61
CA TYR A 93 -28.98 5.72 -8.11
C TYR A 93 -27.87 4.95 -7.37
N VAL A 94 -26.69 5.55 -7.17
CA VAL A 94 -25.59 4.95 -6.38
C VAL A 94 -26.01 4.77 -4.91
N LYS A 95 -26.70 5.75 -4.32
CA LYS A 95 -27.16 5.68 -2.92
C LYS A 95 -28.18 4.54 -2.68
N THR A 96 -28.97 4.17 -3.69
CA THR A 96 -29.90 3.04 -3.58
C THR A 96 -29.22 1.67 -3.67
N ALA A 97 -28.00 1.60 -4.19
CA ALA A 97 -27.25 0.35 -4.33
C ALA A 97 -26.24 0.10 -3.21
N GLU A 98 -25.92 1.11 -2.39
CA GLU A 98 -24.93 0.94 -1.32
C GLU A 98 -25.32 -0.20 -0.35
N ILE A 99 -24.53 -1.28 -0.35
CA ILE A 99 -24.63 -2.34 0.66
C ILE A 99 -24.25 -1.75 2.03
N SER A 100 -25.09 -2.00 3.05
CA SER A 100 -24.80 -1.59 4.42
C SER A 100 -23.43 -2.13 4.90
N LYS A 101 -22.71 -1.33 5.68
CA LYS A 101 -21.40 -1.73 6.25
C LYS A 101 -21.47 -3.03 7.06
N GLU A 102 -22.57 -3.26 7.78
CA GLU A 102 -22.79 -4.50 8.53
C GLU A 102 -22.82 -5.73 7.60
N THR A 103 -23.63 -5.67 6.55
CA THR A 103 -23.71 -6.75 5.53
C THR A 103 -22.36 -6.96 4.83
N MET A 104 -21.59 -5.90 4.60
CA MET A 104 -20.24 -6.01 4.01
C MET A 104 -19.28 -6.78 4.94
N MET A 105 -19.30 -6.51 6.25
CA MET A 105 -18.45 -7.25 7.20
C MET A 105 -18.87 -8.72 7.32
N GLU A 106 -20.17 -9.01 7.26
CA GLU A 106 -20.68 -10.41 7.21
C GLU A 106 -20.15 -11.16 5.98
N ILE A 107 -20.16 -10.50 4.81
CA ILE A 107 -19.63 -11.04 3.55
C ILE A 107 -18.13 -11.33 3.67
N MET A 108 -17.34 -10.40 4.21
CA MET A 108 -15.89 -10.57 4.40
C MET A 108 -15.57 -11.74 5.34
N ASN A 109 -16.23 -11.80 6.49
CA ASN A 109 -16.02 -12.87 7.46
C ASN A 109 -16.35 -14.24 6.87
N GLY A 110 -17.44 -14.35 6.10
CA GLY A 110 -17.80 -15.57 5.39
C GLY A 110 -16.73 -16.00 4.39
N PHE A 111 -16.19 -15.05 3.64
CA PHE A 111 -15.15 -15.33 2.66
C PHE A 111 -13.82 -15.79 3.28
N GLU A 112 -13.39 -15.17 4.37
CA GLU A 112 -12.18 -15.61 5.12
C GLU A 112 -12.33 -17.05 5.63
N VAL A 113 -13.52 -17.40 6.13
CA VAL A 113 -13.80 -18.78 6.56
C VAL A 113 -13.76 -19.74 5.37
N LEU A 114 -14.26 -19.34 4.20
CA LEU A 114 -14.24 -20.16 3.00
C LEU A 114 -12.81 -20.48 2.57
N GLU A 115 -11.93 -19.47 2.54
CA GLU A 115 -10.50 -19.61 2.24
C GLU A 115 -9.82 -20.57 3.25
N GLU A 116 -10.14 -20.44 4.54
CA GLU A 116 -9.62 -21.33 5.58
C GLU A 116 -10.09 -22.78 5.39
N LEU A 117 -11.36 -23.02 5.03
CA LEU A 117 -11.89 -24.37 4.80
C LEU A 117 -11.29 -25.04 3.56
N VAL A 118 -11.06 -24.30 2.48
CA VAL A 118 -10.36 -24.81 1.29
C VAL A 118 -8.96 -25.32 1.67
N GLY A 119 -8.27 -24.62 2.57
CA GLY A 119 -6.97 -25.06 3.12
C GLY A 119 -7.01 -26.37 3.94
N LEU A 120 -8.20 -26.86 4.33
CA LEU A 120 -8.37 -28.13 5.06
C LEU A 120 -8.46 -29.34 4.14
N LYS A 121 -8.67 -29.15 2.84
CA LYS A 121 -8.78 -30.22 1.83
C LYS A 121 -7.72 -31.33 1.94
N PRO A 122 -6.41 -31.05 2.03
CA PRO A 122 -5.40 -32.12 2.20
C PRO A 122 -5.44 -32.81 3.56
N GLN A 123 -6.05 -32.19 4.58
CA GLN A 123 -6.11 -32.71 5.94
C GLN A 123 -7.29 -33.66 6.15
N ILE A 124 -8.32 -33.58 5.30
CA ILE A 124 -9.51 -34.44 5.34
C ILE A 124 -9.59 -35.41 4.14
N ASP A 125 -8.48 -35.63 3.42
CA ASP A 125 -8.43 -36.63 2.35
C ASP A 125 -8.21 -38.03 2.94
N PHE A 126 -9.26 -38.86 2.96
CA PHE A 126 -9.20 -40.21 3.53
C PHE A 126 -8.48 -41.25 2.64
N GLY A 127 -8.09 -40.92 1.41
CA GLY A 127 -7.48 -41.86 0.46
C GLY A 127 -8.51 -42.74 -0.26
N PRO A 128 -8.09 -43.82 -0.95
CA PRO A 128 -9.00 -44.62 -1.78
C PRO A 128 -10.09 -45.31 -0.93
N ARG A 129 -11.36 -45.00 -1.26
CA ARG A 129 -12.60 -45.53 -0.66
C ARG A 129 -12.62 -47.05 -0.46
N LYS A 130 -11.89 -47.79 -1.30
CA LYS A 130 -11.84 -49.25 -1.32
C LYS A 130 -11.32 -49.88 -0.02
N ASP A 131 -10.29 -49.34 0.60
CA ASP A 131 -9.70 -49.95 1.82
C ASP A 131 -10.60 -49.74 3.05
N LEU A 132 -11.30 -48.61 3.08
CA LEU A 132 -12.28 -48.28 4.12
C LEU A 132 -13.58 -49.06 3.96
N ASP A 133 -14.09 -49.17 2.74
CA ASP A 133 -15.26 -50.00 2.41
C ASP A 133 -15.00 -51.48 2.74
N ASP A 134 -13.78 -51.97 2.46
CA ASP A 134 -13.35 -53.31 2.81
C ASP A 134 -13.35 -53.53 4.33
N LEU A 135 -12.88 -52.54 5.11
CA LEU A 135 -12.93 -52.60 6.57
C LEU A 135 -14.38 -52.61 7.06
N LEU A 136 -15.21 -51.65 6.64
CA LEU A 136 -16.61 -51.55 7.08
C LEU A 136 -17.39 -52.83 6.75
N LYS A 137 -17.21 -53.38 5.54
CA LYS A 137 -17.79 -54.67 5.14
C LYS A 137 -17.35 -55.81 6.06
N ARG A 138 -16.10 -55.83 6.51
CA ARG A 138 -15.57 -56.83 7.46
C ARG A 138 -16.16 -56.65 8.85
N LEU A 139 -16.16 -55.42 9.38
CA LEU A 139 -16.73 -55.10 10.71
C LEU A 139 -18.23 -55.47 10.76
N LYS A 140 -18.97 -55.28 9.66
CA LYS A 140 -20.38 -55.69 9.51
C LYS A 140 -20.60 -57.21 9.52
N ASN A 141 -19.60 -57.98 9.10
CA ASN A 141 -19.64 -59.44 9.09
C ASN A 141 -19.20 -60.06 10.43
N PHE A 142 -18.40 -59.33 11.21
CA PHE A 142 -17.84 -59.80 12.49
C PHE A 142 -18.91 -60.02 13.58
N GLY A 143 -20.10 -59.43 13.44
CA GLY A 143 -21.25 -59.66 14.33
C GLY A 143 -22.28 -60.70 13.86
N LYS A 144 -22.15 -61.23 12.64
CA LYS A 144 -23.12 -62.18 12.05
C LYS A 144 -22.73 -63.65 12.25
N THR A 145 -21.47 -63.88 12.58
CA THR A 145 -20.93 -65.23 12.77
C THR A 145 -20.58 -65.36 14.24
N ASP A 146 -21.30 -66.22 14.96
CA ASP A 146 -21.01 -66.52 16.37
C ASP A 146 -19.51 -66.87 16.51
N PHE A 147 -18.81 -66.35 17.52
CA PHE A 147 -17.40 -66.73 17.77
C PHE A 147 -17.24 -68.25 17.80
N LYS A 148 -18.27 -68.92 18.31
CA LYS A 148 -18.41 -70.37 18.26
C LYS A 148 -18.36 -70.89 16.83
N ASN A 149 -19.09 -70.33 15.87
CA ASN A 149 -19.06 -70.77 14.47
C ASN A 149 -17.75 -70.47 13.73
N ILE A 150 -17.11 -69.31 14.01
CA ILE A 150 -15.77 -68.98 13.46
C ILE A 150 -14.74 -70.01 13.92
N THR A 151 -14.79 -70.37 15.20
CA THR A 151 -13.92 -71.38 15.80
C THR A 151 -14.40 -72.83 15.54
N THR A 152 -15.68 -73.05 15.21
CA THR A 152 -16.27 -74.34 14.74
C THR A 152 -15.96 -74.62 13.27
N SER A 153 -15.11 -73.80 12.64
CA SER A 153 -14.14 -74.36 11.71
C SER A 153 -13.27 -75.35 12.50
N ILE A 154 -13.81 -76.52 12.77
CA ILE A 154 -13.26 -77.62 13.59
C ILE A 154 -11.79 -77.90 13.24
N GLY A 155 -11.38 -77.59 12.00
CA GLY A 155 -9.98 -77.54 11.58
C GLY A 155 -9.10 -76.56 12.37
N LEU A 156 -9.46 -75.29 12.50
CA LEU A 156 -8.66 -74.24 13.15
C LEU A 156 -8.28 -74.58 14.59
N MET A 157 -9.26 -74.93 15.44
CA MET A 157 -9.00 -75.34 16.82
C MET A 157 -8.16 -76.63 16.88
N MET A 158 -8.49 -77.64 16.06
CA MET A 158 -7.76 -78.91 16.05
C MET A 158 -6.32 -78.79 15.50
N PHE A 159 -6.04 -77.80 14.65
CA PHE A 159 -4.70 -77.54 14.12
C PHE A 159 -3.87 -76.75 15.12
N ASP A 160 -4.42 -75.70 15.73
CA ASP A 160 -3.74 -74.94 16.78
C ASP A 160 -3.43 -75.86 17.98
N GLN A 161 -4.41 -76.61 18.49
CA GLN A 161 -4.26 -77.39 19.74
C GLN A 161 -3.25 -78.52 19.62
N ARG A 162 -3.14 -79.13 18.44
CA ARG A 162 -2.19 -80.23 18.19
C ARG A 162 -0.84 -79.73 17.69
N PHE A 163 -0.69 -78.45 17.38
CA PHE A 163 0.57 -77.90 16.88
C PHE A 163 1.73 -78.09 17.87
N PRO A 164 1.57 -77.85 19.19
CA PRO A 164 2.58 -78.19 20.18
C PRO A 164 2.97 -79.67 20.16
N ASP A 165 1.98 -80.56 20.06
CA ASP A 165 2.21 -82.01 20.03
C ASP A 165 2.97 -82.42 18.75
N PHE A 166 2.64 -81.82 17.60
CA PHE A 166 3.37 -82.07 16.36
C PHE A 166 4.81 -81.54 16.40
N LEU A 167 5.05 -80.37 17.00
CA LEU A 167 6.40 -79.86 17.23
C LEU A 167 7.20 -80.78 18.13
N GLN A 168 6.60 -81.27 19.21
CA GLN A 168 7.23 -82.20 20.14
C GLN A 168 7.51 -83.56 19.49
N ASP A 169 6.60 -84.09 18.68
CA ASP A 169 6.82 -85.34 17.92
C ASP A 169 7.92 -85.18 16.87
N LEU A 170 7.97 -84.04 16.16
CA LEU A 170 9.06 -83.76 15.22
C LEU A 170 10.40 -83.69 15.95
N LYS A 171 10.46 -82.99 17.09
CA LYS A 171 11.66 -82.93 17.93
C LYS A 171 12.12 -84.33 18.34
N GLY A 172 11.23 -85.15 18.90
CA GLY A 172 11.55 -86.52 19.31
C GLY A 172 11.97 -87.42 18.14
N ARG A 173 11.41 -87.23 16.96
CA ARG A 173 11.82 -87.93 15.73
C ARG A 173 13.21 -87.50 15.26
N LEU A 174 13.52 -86.20 15.32
CA LEU A 174 14.84 -85.67 15.01
C LEU A 174 15.89 -86.18 16.01
N GLU A 175 15.59 -86.15 17.31
CA GLU A 175 16.46 -86.70 18.37
C GLU A 175 16.76 -88.18 18.13
N LYS A 176 15.74 -88.98 17.81
CA LYS A 176 15.89 -90.40 17.50
C LYS A 176 16.71 -90.65 16.23
N LEU A 177 16.49 -89.84 15.19
CA LEU A 177 17.23 -89.93 13.94
C LEU A 177 18.72 -89.58 14.13
N LEU A 178 19.00 -88.48 14.83
CA LEU A 178 20.36 -87.98 15.09
C LEU A 178 21.14 -88.87 16.08
N SER A 179 20.46 -89.62 16.94
CA SER A 179 21.06 -90.60 17.84
C SER A 179 21.34 -91.96 17.17
N SER A 180 20.87 -92.18 15.94
CA SER A 180 21.11 -93.43 15.21
C SER A 180 22.53 -93.47 14.63
N ARG A 181 23.27 -94.57 14.86
CA ARG A 181 24.62 -94.76 14.29
C ARG A 181 24.61 -94.88 12.76
N GLN A 182 23.53 -95.39 12.18
CA GLN A 182 23.35 -95.55 10.73
C GLN A 182 21.89 -95.25 10.35
N PRO A 183 21.54 -93.97 10.10
CA PRO A 183 20.22 -93.60 9.61
C PRO A 183 19.95 -94.19 8.22
N THR A 184 18.77 -94.78 8.03
CA THR A 184 18.33 -95.31 6.73
C THR A 184 17.65 -94.22 5.88
N SER A 185 17.64 -94.39 4.56
CA SER A 185 16.87 -93.52 3.63
C SER A 185 15.42 -93.35 4.10
N ALA A 186 14.75 -94.45 4.45
CA ALA A 186 13.37 -94.44 4.90
C ALA A 186 13.14 -93.62 6.19
N GLN A 187 14.10 -93.63 7.12
CA GLN A 187 14.01 -92.83 8.35
C GLN A 187 14.15 -91.34 8.06
N ILE A 188 15.07 -90.96 7.16
CA ILE A 188 15.27 -89.56 6.75
C ILE A 188 14.06 -89.04 5.98
N GLU A 189 13.59 -89.81 5.00
CA GLU A 189 12.38 -89.51 4.23
C GLU A 189 11.16 -89.29 5.16
N HIS A 190 11.01 -90.14 6.18
CA HIS A 190 9.91 -90.03 7.13
C HIS A 190 10.00 -88.76 7.98
N VAL A 191 11.18 -88.41 8.51
CA VAL A 191 11.36 -87.19 9.33
C VAL A 191 11.16 -85.94 8.49
N ILE A 192 11.70 -85.89 7.27
CA ILE A 192 11.54 -84.77 6.35
C ILE A 192 10.08 -84.64 5.90
N GLY A 193 9.42 -85.75 5.57
CA GLY A 193 8.00 -85.76 5.23
C GLY A 193 7.15 -85.18 6.36
N PHE A 194 7.48 -85.51 7.61
CA PHE A 194 6.80 -84.97 8.79
C PHE A 194 7.09 -83.49 9.01
N ALA A 195 8.35 -83.06 8.86
CA ALA A 195 8.77 -81.67 9.00
C ALA A 195 8.14 -80.77 7.92
N LEU A 196 8.09 -81.22 6.67
CA LEU A 196 7.42 -80.52 5.58
C LEU A 196 5.90 -80.48 5.76
N ALA A 197 5.28 -81.54 6.30
CA ALA A 197 3.86 -81.52 6.65
C ALA A 197 3.56 -80.53 7.79
N LEU A 198 4.48 -80.40 8.75
CA LEU A 198 4.39 -79.39 9.80
C LEU A 198 4.56 -77.97 9.24
N MET A 199 5.50 -77.78 8.32
CA MET A 199 5.73 -76.52 7.61
C MET A 199 4.50 -76.10 6.78
N ASP A 200 3.92 -77.00 5.98
CA ASP A 200 2.68 -76.74 5.24
C ASP A 200 1.55 -76.26 6.18
N ARG A 201 1.42 -76.92 7.33
CA ARG A 201 0.40 -76.54 8.32
C ARG A 201 0.68 -75.16 8.90
N ALA A 202 1.88 -74.91 9.41
CA ALA A 202 2.21 -73.69 10.14
C ALA A 202 2.42 -72.46 9.25
N VAL A 203 2.97 -72.64 8.06
CA VAL A 203 3.35 -71.54 7.15
C VAL A 203 2.24 -71.23 6.14
N VAL A 204 1.46 -72.24 5.74
CA VAL A 204 0.43 -72.09 4.70
C VAL A 204 -0.96 -72.11 5.32
N ARG A 205 -1.35 -73.22 5.96
CA ARG A 205 -2.74 -73.42 6.39
C ARG A 205 -3.16 -72.51 7.54
N ILE A 206 -2.31 -72.41 8.57
CA ILE A 206 -2.60 -71.60 9.76
C ILE A 206 -2.87 -70.13 9.34
N PRO A 207 -1.95 -69.42 8.66
CA PRO A 207 -2.20 -68.05 8.19
C PRO A 207 -3.45 -67.92 7.31
N ILE A 208 -3.67 -68.83 6.35
CA ILE A 208 -4.85 -68.79 5.48
C ILE A 208 -6.14 -68.90 6.28
N HIS A 209 -6.18 -69.77 7.30
CA HIS A 209 -7.38 -69.93 8.10
C HIS A 209 -7.64 -68.72 9.02
N TYR A 210 -6.59 -68.08 9.56
CA TYR A 210 -6.75 -66.82 10.30
C TYR A 210 -7.23 -65.69 9.38
N GLU A 211 -6.77 -65.68 8.13
CA GLU A 211 -7.20 -64.72 7.10
C GLU A 211 -8.68 -64.93 6.72
N ILE A 212 -9.11 -66.18 6.49
CA ILE A 212 -10.51 -66.55 6.21
C ILE A 212 -11.42 -66.20 7.40
N ALA A 213 -10.93 -66.41 8.63
CA ALA A 213 -11.67 -66.10 9.85
C ALA A 213 -11.70 -64.59 10.18
N GLY A 214 -10.97 -63.76 9.43
CA GLY A 214 -10.98 -62.31 9.58
C GLY A 214 -10.14 -61.78 10.75
N PHE A 215 -9.13 -62.55 11.21
CA PHE A 215 -8.20 -62.17 12.28
C PHE A 215 -6.82 -61.74 11.75
N LEU A 216 -6.41 -62.20 10.56
CA LEU A 216 -5.10 -61.84 9.98
C LEU A 216 -5.26 -60.77 8.89
N HIS A 217 -4.60 -59.63 9.08
CA HIS A 217 -4.71 -58.48 8.18
C HIS A 217 -3.35 -58.12 7.58
N ARG A 218 -3.05 -58.66 6.40
CA ARG A 218 -1.84 -58.29 5.68
C ARG A 218 -2.01 -56.86 5.14
N ASN A 219 -1.01 -56.00 5.38
CA ASN A 219 -0.94 -54.60 4.93
C ASN A 219 -1.79 -53.56 5.69
N VAL A 220 -2.03 -53.71 7.00
CA VAL A 220 -2.62 -52.60 7.78
C VAL A 220 -1.54 -51.59 8.18
N THR A 221 -1.18 -50.71 7.25
CA THR A 221 -0.31 -49.55 7.54
C THR A 221 -1.09 -48.37 8.13
N PHE A 222 -2.42 -48.49 8.25
CA PHE A 222 -3.31 -47.36 8.44
C PHE A 222 -4.55 -47.69 9.29
N ASN A 223 -4.82 -46.89 10.32
CA ASN A 223 -6.03 -46.98 11.16
C ASN A 223 -7.05 -45.91 10.71
N PRO A 224 -8.08 -46.29 9.92
CA PRO A 224 -9.03 -45.33 9.36
C PRO A 224 -9.86 -44.60 10.41
N VAL A 225 -10.15 -45.22 11.56
CA VAL A 225 -10.92 -44.56 12.62
C VAL A 225 -10.12 -43.49 13.32
N VAL A 226 -8.81 -43.66 13.49
CA VAL A 226 -7.95 -42.58 13.99
C VAL A 226 -7.91 -41.40 13.01
N LYS A 227 -7.91 -41.66 11.69
CA LYS A 227 -7.98 -40.58 10.70
C LYS A 227 -9.35 -39.89 10.69
N MET A 228 -10.45 -40.66 10.75
CA MET A 228 -11.80 -40.12 10.89
C MET A 228 -11.93 -39.29 12.16
N PHE A 229 -11.40 -39.77 13.29
CA PHE A 229 -11.35 -39.03 14.55
C PHE A 229 -10.57 -37.73 14.42
N ASN A 230 -9.35 -37.76 13.86
CA ASN A 230 -8.54 -36.56 13.69
C ASN A 230 -9.23 -35.52 12.79
N ALA A 231 -9.85 -35.95 11.69
CA ALA A 231 -10.61 -35.07 10.81
C ALA A 231 -11.86 -34.51 11.49
N THR A 232 -12.64 -35.36 12.17
CA THR A 232 -13.84 -34.95 12.91
C THR A 232 -13.50 -33.95 14.01
N LYS A 233 -12.41 -34.18 14.75
CA LYS A 233 -11.91 -33.25 15.78
C LYS A 233 -11.50 -31.90 15.19
N LEU A 234 -10.80 -31.91 14.05
CA LEU A 234 -10.40 -30.68 13.35
C LEU A 234 -11.63 -29.86 12.91
N LEU A 235 -12.67 -30.54 12.42
CA LEU A 235 -13.92 -29.93 11.95
C LEU A 235 -14.81 -29.46 13.11
N SER A 236 -14.95 -30.28 14.15
CA SER A 236 -15.63 -29.95 15.41
C SER A 236 -15.11 -28.63 16.00
N GLY A 237 -13.79 -28.47 16.06
CA GLY A 237 -13.14 -27.22 16.51
C GLY A 237 -13.38 -26.00 15.62
N LYS A 238 -14.00 -26.18 14.44
CA LYS A 238 -14.29 -25.12 13.45
C LYS A 238 -15.79 -24.98 13.13
N MET A 239 -16.70 -25.70 13.81
CA MET A 239 -18.14 -25.62 13.50
C MET A 239 -18.73 -24.22 13.61
N ASN A 240 -18.29 -23.43 14.60
CA ASN A 240 -18.72 -22.03 14.70
C ASN A 240 -18.36 -21.21 13.45
N LYS A 241 -17.24 -21.53 12.79
CA LYS A 241 -16.86 -20.89 11.53
C LYS A 241 -17.71 -21.41 10.38
N ILE A 242 -17.95 -22.72 10.30
CA ILE A 242 -18.84 -23.32 9.28
C ILE A 242 -20.25 -22.71 9.32
N ASN A 243 -20.77 -22.35 10.50
CA ASN A 243 -22.05 -21.65 10.62
C ASN A 243 -22.04 -20.24 10.00
N ILE A 244 -20.90 -19.52 10.02
CA ILE A 244 -20.75 -18.23 9.32
C ILE A 244 -20.91 -18.41 7.81
N LEU A 245 -20.50 -19.56 7.26
CA LEU A 245 -20.70 -19.85 5.83
C LEU A 245 -22.15 -20.04 5.44
N LYS A 246 -23.00 -20.50 6.37
CA LYS A 246 -24.43 -20.56 6.14
C LYS A 246 -25.00 -19.15 5.96
N GLU A 247 -24.69 -18.24 6.88
CA GLU A 247 -25.09 -16.83 6.76
C GLU A 247 -24.52 -16.20 5.49
N PHE A 248 -23.25 -16.47 5.18
CA PHE A 248 -22.61 -16.03 3.94
C PHE A 248 -23.34 -16.54 2.68
N SER A 249 -23.77 -17.80 2.66
CA SER A 249 -24.53 -18.38 1.55
C SER A 249 -25.84 -17.62 1.29
N GLU A 250 -26.54 -17.22 2.36
CA GLU A 250 -27.77 -16.42 2.27
C GLU A 250 -27.50 -15.00 1.75
N LYS A 251 -26.28 -14.48 1.93
CA LYS A 251 -25.83 -13.16 1.43
C LYS A 251 -25.24 -13.20 0.02
N LEU A 252 -24.98 -14.36 -0.58
CA LEU A 252 -24.49 -14.45 -1.96
C LEU A 252 -25.43 -13.74 -2.95
N ASN A 253 -26.74 -13.81 -2.72
CA ASN A 253 -27.73 -13.08 -3.53
C ASN A 253 -27.59 -11.55 -3.43
N VAL A 254 -27.14 -11.01 -2.29
CA VAL A 254 -26.87 -9.58 -2.14
C VAL A 254 -25.66 -9.21 -3.01
N ILE A 255 -24.59 -10.00 -2.95
CA ILE A 255 -23.40 -9.81 -3.80
C ILE A 255 -23.76 -9.92 -5.28
N TYR A 256 -24.56 -10.92 -5.66
CA TYR A 256 -25.01 -11.13 -7.03
C TYR A 256 -25.85 -9.95 -7.55
N ASN A 257 -26.83 -9.49 -6.77
CA ASN A 257 -27.66 -8.35 -7.15
C ASN A 257 -26.84 -7.07 -7.28
N GLU A 258 -25.88 -6.88 -6.38
CA GLU A 258 -24.97 -5.74 -6.42
C GLU A 258 -24.07 -5.79 -7.65
N MET A 259 -23.47 -6.93 -7.94
CA MET A 259 -22.69 -7.14 -9.16
C MET A 259 -23.51 -6.84 -10.42
N LYS A 260 -24.76 -7.32 -10.48
CA LYS A 260 -25.67 -7.03 -11.58
C LYS A 260 -25.94 -5.53 -11.72
N PHE A 261 -26.15 -4.83 -10.61
CA PHE A 261 -26.29 -3.37 -10.61
C PHE A 261 -25.04 -2.68 -11.17
N TRP A 262 -23.83 -3.09 -10.77
CA TRP A 262 -22.57 -2.56 -11.29
C TRP A 262 -22.33 -2.89 -12.78
N ALA A 263 -22.78 -4.05 -13.26
CA ALA A 263 -22.78 -4.36 -14.70
C ALA A 263 -23.75 -3.46 -15.49
N GLU A 264 -24.94 -3.22 -14.95
CA GLU A 264 -25.91 -2.32 -15.58
C GLU A 264 -25.36 -0.89 -15.69
N LEU A 265 -24.60 -0.43 -14.67
CA LEU A 265 -23.88 0.84 -14.67
C LEU A 265 -22.85 0.97 -15.81
N GLU A 266 -22.18 -0.12 -16.22
CA GLU A 266 -21.24 -0.07 -17.36
C GLU A 266 -21.94 0.40 -18.65
N SER A 267 -23.17 -0.07 -18.84
CA SER A 267 -23.96 0.25 -20.03
C SER A 267 -24.75 1.56 -19.90
N ASP A 268 -24.72 2.19 -18.72
CA ASP A 268 -25.46 3.41 -18.45
C ASP A 268 -24.74 4.63 -19.07
N LYS A 269 -25.46 5.33 -19.96
CA LYS A 269 -24.96 6.55 -20.60
C LYS A 269 -24.62 7.65 -19.59
N ASN A 270 -25.25 7.67 -18.43
CA ASN A 270 -25.00 8.66 -17.37
C ASN A 270 -23.61 8.51 -16.77
N ILE A 271 -23.09 7.28 -16.57
CA ILE A 271 -21.72 7.03 -16.08
C ILE A 271 -20.71 7.57 -17.09
N TYR A 272 -20.87 7.18 -18.36
CA TYR A 272 -20.01 7.64 -19.44
C TYR A 272 -20.05 9.18 -19.59
N ASN A 273 -21.25 9.77 -19.59
CA ASN A 273 -21.42 11.21 -19.67
C ASN A 273 -20.74 11.92 -18.50
N THR A 274 -20.86 11.38 -17.29
CA THR A 274 -20.26 11.98 -16.08
C THR A 274 -18.74 11.85 -16.10
N GLU A 275 -18.18 10.73 -16.56
CA GLU A 275 -16.72 10.58 -16.74
C GLU A 275 -16.17 11.53 -17.81
N GLN A 276 -16.89 11.71 -18.92
CA GLN A 276 -16.55 12.70 -19.96
C GLN A 276 -16.61 14.13 -19.42
N LEU A 277 -17.65 14.47 -18.66
CA LEU A 277 -17.78 15.77 -18.00
C LEU A 277 -16.60 16.01 -17.05
N TRP A 278 -16.24 15.02 -16.25
CA TRP A 278 -15.10 15.12 -15.34
C TRP A 278 -13.78 15.31 -16.08
N SER A 279 -13.56 14.57 -17.15
CA SER A 279 -12.36 14.69 -17.99
C SER A 279 -12.23 16.07 -18.62
N ARG A 280 -13.35 16.68 -19.02
CA ARG A 280 -13.39 18.08 -19.49
C ARG A 280 -13.06 19.05 -18.37
N ILE A 281 -13.75 18.97 -17.24
CA ILE A 281 -13.44 19.77 -16.04
C ILE A 281 -11.96 19.67 -15.68
N GLN A 282 -11.37 18.47 -15.68
CA GLN A 282 -9.94 18.29 -15.40
C GLN A 282 -9.03 18.97 -16.41
N LYS A 283 -9.35 18.84 -17.71
CA LYS A 283 -8.61 19.50 -18.79
C LYS A 283 -8.63 21.02 -18.61
N ASP A 284 -9.80 21.56 -18.27
CA ASP A 284 -10.04 23.00 -18.15
C ASP A 284 -9.50 23.55 -16.82
N MET A 285 -9.30 22.68 -15.81
CA MET A 285 -8.63 23.01 -14.54
C MET A 285 -7.10 22.95 -14.60
N ASN A 286 -6.51 22.24 -15.57
CA ASN A 286 -5.05 22.14 -15.67
C ASN A 286 -4.33 23.50 -15.82
N PRO A 287 -4.86 24.48 -16.58
CA PRO A 287 -4.31 25.83 -16.59
C PRO A 287 -4.31 26.51 -15.22
N LEU A 288 -5.26 26.18 -14.33
CA LEU A 288 -5.41 26.81 -13.00
C LEU A 288 -4.45 26.29 -11.94
N LYS A 289 -3.83 25.11 -12.14
CA LYS A 289 -2.71 24.64 -11.31
C LYS A 289 -1.48 25.56 -11.39
N SER A 290 -1.42 26.43 -12.41
CA SER A 290 -0.35 27.42 -12.60
C SER A 290 -0.63 28.77 -11.93
N PHE A 291 -1.82 28.95 -11.35
CA PHE A 291 -2.26 30.20 -10.72
C PHE A 291 -1.56 30.41 -9.38
N LYS A 292 -0.25 30.70 -9.40
CA LYS A 292 0.50 31.07 -8.20
C LYS A 292 -0.01 32.41 -7.69
N THR A 293 -0.79 32.38 -6.61
CA THR A 293 -1.09 33.59 -5.84
C THR A 293 0.23 34.28 -5.48
N PRO A 294 0.52 35.49 -5.97
CA PRO A 294 1.80 36.13 -5.66
C PRO A 294 1.77 36.58 -4.20
N THR A 295 2.39 35.82 -3.30
CA THR A 295 2.54 36.20 -1.88
C THR A 295 3.31 37.51 -1.70
N LYS A 296 4.14 37.91 -2.68
CA LYS A 296 4.79 39.23 -2.74
C LYS A 296 3.98 40.30 -3.46
N GLY A 297 3.01 39.93 -4.29
CA GLY A 297 2.14 40.86 -5.01
C GLY A 297 1.18 41.58 -4.08
N PHE A 298 0.73 40.94 -2.99
CA PHE A 298 -0.24 41.50 -2.04
C PHE A 298 0.09 42.93 -1.54
N LYS A 299 1.37 43.28 -1.39
CA LYS A 299 1.80 44.67 -1.05
C LYS A 299 1.72 45.68 -2.21
N LYS A 300 1.85 45.24 -3.47
CA LYS A 300 1.60 46.07 -4.66
C LYS A 300 0.10 46.39 -4.85
N PHE A 301 -0.81 45.65 -4.22
CA PHE A 301 -2.26 45.95 -4.32
C PHE A 301 -2.70 47.07 -3.36
N GLU A 302 -1.95 47.37 -2.30
CA GLU A 302 -2.32 48.46 -1.36
C GLU A 302 -2.07 49.86 -1.95
N SER A 303 -1.21 49.99 -2.96
CA SER A 303 -0.87 51.26 -3.62
C SER A 303 -1.84 51.66 -4.74
N ILE A 304 -2.61 50.72 -5.26
CA ILE A 304 -3.68 50.96 -6.24
C ILE A 304 -4.98 51.19 -5.48
N ASP A 305 -5.74 52.20 -5.92
CA ASP A 305 -7.02 52.68 -5.36
C ASP A 305 -7.82 51.68 -4.50
N ASN A 306 -8.36 52.15 -3.37
CA ASN A 306 -9.03 51.32 -2.36
C ASN A 306 -10.12 50.41 -2.96
N TRP A 307 -10.85 50.89 -3.97
CA TRP A 307 -11.93 50.13 -4.59
C TRP A 307 -11.42 48.95 -5.43
N MET A 308 -10.39 49.13 -6.25
CA MET A 308 -9.84 48.09 -7.13
C MET A 308 -9.08 47.05 -6.31
N SER A 309 -8.30 47.51 -5.32
CA SER A 309 -7.62 46.63 -4.37
C SER A 309 -8.58 45.68 -3.65
N HIS A 310 -9.72 46.20 -3.18
CA HIS A 310 -10.75 45.40 -2.52
C HIS A 310 -11.33 44.34 -3.46
N ARG A 311 -11.67 44.72 -4.69
CA ARG A 311 -12.25 43.77 -5.67
C ARG A 311 -11.25 42.71 -6.13
N MET A 312 -9.99 43.09 -6.37
CA MET A 312 -8.92 42.14 -6.69
C MET A 312 -8.62 41.18 -5.53
N THR A 313 -8.72 41.65 -4.29
CA THR A 313 -8.58 40.80 -3.09
C THR A 313 -9.70 39.78 -3.00
N LYS A 314 -10.96 40.21 -3.25
CA LYS A 314 -12.12 39.31 -3.28
C LYS A 314 -11.96 38.24 -4.36
N PHE A 315 -11.54 38.63 -5.56
CA PHE A 315 -11.26 37.72 -6.67
C PHE A 315 -10.15 36.70 -6.30
N ALA A 316 -9.02 37.16 -5.77
CA ALA A 316 -7.92 36.27 -5.36
C ALA A 316 -8.34 35.28 -4.26
N SER A 317 -9.14 35.73 -3.28
CA SER A 317 -9.68 34.88 -2.22
C SER A 317 -10.62 33.80 -2.77
N HIS A 318 -11.45 34.15 -3.74
CA HIS A 318 -12.33 33.21 -4.43
C HIS A 318 -11.52 32.15 -5.18
N MET A 319 -10.53 32.56 -5.97
CA MET A 319 -9.65 31.65 -6.73
C MET A 319 -8.87 30.68 -5.85
N LYS A 320 -8.39 31.15 -4.70
CA LYS A 320 -7.70 30.28 -3.72
C LYS A 320 -8.64 29.24 -3.11
N THR A 321 -9.89 29.63 -2.83
CA THR A 321 -10.91 28.70 -2.31
C THR A 321 -11.27 27.64 -3.35
N PHE A 322 -11.40 28.06 -4.61
CA PHE A 322 -11.65 27.18 -5.74
C PHE A 322 -10.56 26.12 -5.93
N GLU A 323 -9.29 26.53 -5.97
CA GLU A 323 -8.14 25.63 -6.11
C GLU A 323 -8.10 24.56 -5.01
N TRP A 324 -8.24 25.00 -3.75
CA TRP A 324 -8.22 24.09 -2.60
C TRP A 324 -9.34 23.05 -2.67
N LYS A 325 -10.57 23.49 -2.96
CA LYS A 325 -11.73 22.59 -3.03
C LYS A 325 -11.67 21.64 -4.21
N TYR A 326 -11.28 22.11 -5.39
CA TYR A 326 -11.07 21.25 -6.54
C TYR A 326 -9.99 20.19 -6.28
N SER A 327 -8.86 20.57 -5.67
CA SER A 327 -7.80 19.62 -5.29
C SER A 327 -8.31 18.54 -4.33
N MET A 328 -9.18 18.91 -3.39
CA MET A 328 -9.84 17.97 -2.48
C MET A 328 -10.78 17.01 -3.21
N PHE A 329 -11.73 17.53 -4.00
CA PHE A 329 -12.75 16.71 -4.67
C PHE A 329 -12.20 15.87 -5.82
N SER A 330 -11.17 16.36 -6.51
CA SER A 330 -10.64 15.69 -7.69
C SER A 330 -10.07 14.31 -7.42
N LYS A 331 -9.47 14.11 -6.23
CA LYS A 331 -8.96 12.81 -5.80
C LYS A 331 -10.10 11.83 -5.54
N GLU A 332 -11.16 12.29 -4.87
CA GLU A 332 -12.32 11.44 -4.56
C GLU A 332 -13.08 11.04 -5.81
N ILE A 333 -13.28 11.96 -6.75
CA ILE A 333 -13.94 11.69 -8.03
C ILE A 333 -13.12 10.70 -8.88
N GLN A 334 -11.80 10.88 -8.95
CA GLN A 334 -10.94 9.95 -9.68
C GLN A 334 -10.98 8.55 -9.06
N SER A 335 -10.89 8.47 -7.73
CA SER A 335 -10.99 7.21 -6.98
C SER A 335 -12.32 6.50 -7.27
N PHE A 336 -13.43 7.23 -7.33
CA PHE A 336 -14.74 6.69 -7.69
C PHE A 336 -14.75 6.05 -9.09
N PHE A 337 -14.27 6.76 -10.12
CA PHE A 337 -14.25 6.23 -11.48
C PHE A 337 -13.32 5.03 -11.64
N ASP A 338 -12.12 5.10 -11.07
CA ASP A 338 -11.15 4.00 -11.12
C ASP A 338 -11.73 2.75 -10.44
N THR A 339 -12.40 2.92 -9.29
CA THR A 339 -13.00 1.80 -8.56
C THR A 339 -14.22 1.23 -9.27
N THR A 340 -15.07 2.09 -9.85
CA THR A 340 -16.22 1.66 -10.69
C THR A 340 -15.76 0.83 -11.88
N LYS A 341 -14.70 1.27 -12.56
CA LYS A 341 -14.12 0.55 -13.70
C LYS A 341 -13.58 -0.82 -13.31
N ASN A 342 -12.84 -0.90 -12.20
CA ASN A 342 -12.34 -2.17 -11.68
C ASN A 342 -13.49 -3.12 -11.33
N MET A 343 -14.55 -2.61 -10.70
CA MET A 343 -15.74 -3.43 -10.39
C MET A 343 -16.38 -4.01 -11.63
N ILE A 344 -16.60 -3.20 -12.66
CA ILE A 344 -17.17 -3.65 -13.94
C ILE A 344 -16.35 -4.82 -14.53
N GLU A 345 -15.01 -4.72 -14.48
CA GLU A 345 -14.12 -5.79 -14.96
C GLU A 345 -14.26 -7.08 -14.14
N PHE A 346 -14.38 -6.96 -12.81
CA PHE A 346 -14.60 -8.12 -11.94
C PHE A 346 -15.99 -8.75 -12.11
N VAL A 347 -17.04 -7.95 -12.33
CA VAL A 347 -18.41 -8.45 -12.55
C VAL A 347 -18.48 -9.35 -13.79
N LYS A 348 -17.83 -8.95 -14.89
CA LYS A 348 -17.78 -9.76 -16.13
C LYS A 348 -17.18 -11.15 -15.91
N ASN A 349 -16.23 -11.27 -14.99
CA ASN A 349 -15.57 -12.53 -14.68
C ASN A 349 -16.32 -13.32 -13.58
N GLY A 350 -17.12 -12.66 -12.74
CA GLY A 350 -17.75 -13.26 -11.56
C GLY A 350 -19.13 -13.90 -11.77
N GLU A 351 -19.91 -13.45 -12.76
CA GLU A 351 -21.30 -13.94 -12.96
C GLU A 351 -21.40 -15.47 -13.18
N GLN A 352 -20.49 -16.05 -13.97
CA GLN A 352 -20.45 -17.51 -14.19
C GLN A 352 -19.99 -18.30 -12.97
N LEU A 353 -19.35 -17.64 -12.02
CA LEU A 353 -18.68 -18.25 -10.89
C LEU A 353 -19.62 -18.38 -9.69
N PHE A 354 -20.42 -17.34 -9.42
CA PHE A 354 -21.46 -17.37 -8.40
C PHE A 354 -22.55 -18.42 -8.69
N ALA A 355 -23.01 -18.54 -9.94
CA ALA A 355 -23.99 -19.55 -10.33
C ALA A 355 -23.50 -21.01 -10.20
N ARG A 356 -22.20 -21.22 -9.92
CA ARG A 356 -21.57 -22.54 -9.74
C ARG A 356 -21.02 -22.73 -8.33
N MET A 357 -21.27 -21.79 -7.41
CA MET A 357 -20.79 -21.91 -6.04
C MET A 357 -21.55 -23.02 -5.31
N CYS A 358 -20.81 -24.05 -4.90
CA CYS A 358 -21.36 -25.20 -4.18
C CYS A 358 -21.84 -24.90 -2.74
N LEU A 359 -21.86 -23.62 -2.32
CA LEU A 359 -22.33 -23.21 -0.99
C LEU A 359 -23.86 -23.28 -0.89
N GLU A 360 -24.60 -22.98 -1.96
CA GLU A 360 -26.08 -23.01 -1.94
C GLU A 360 -26.63 -24.44 -1.81
N ASP A 361 -25.91 -25.43 -2.34
CA ASP A 361 -26.32 -26.84 -2.35
C ASP A 361 -25.80 -27.63 -1.13
N TYR A 362 -24.99 -27.02 -0.26
CA TYR A 362 -24.39 -27.70 0.87
C TYR A 362 -25.27 -27.63 2.13
N ASP A 363 -25.50 -28.77 2.77
CA ASP A 363 -26.25 -28.85 4.02
C ASP A 363 -25.38 -28.51 5.25
N PHE A 364 -25.44 -27.24 5.66
CA PHE A 364 -24.78 -26.73 6.86
C PHE A 364 -25.37 -27.23 8.19
N SER A 365 -26.39 -28.10 8.18
CA SER A 365 -26.92 -28.71 9.41
C SER A 365 -26.04 -29.83 9.98
N THR A 366 -25.01 -30.26 9.24
CA THR A 366 -24.03 -31.27 9.68
C THR A 366 -23.23 -30.78 10.88
N ASP A 367 -23.23 -31.53 11.99
CA ASP A 367 -22.56 -31.17 13.24
C ASP A 367 -21.69 -32.32 13.77
N PHE A 368 -20.37 -32.14 13.64
CA PHE A 368 -19.37 -33.11 14.07
C PHE A 368 -19.07 -33.12 15.58
N SER A 369 -19.66 -32.22 16.38
CA SER A 369 -19.34 -32.09 17.81
C SER A 369 -19.79 -33.32 18.63
N LYS A 370 -20.93 -33.90 18.28
CA LYS A 370 -21.42 -35.16 18.86
C LYS A 370 -20.62 -36.35 18.35
N ASP A 371 -20.29 -36.33 17.05
CA ASP A 371 -19.54 -37.41 16.41
C ASP A 371 -18.11 -37.51 16.97
N GLU A 372 -17.46 -36.40 17.32
CA GLU A 372 -16.14 -36.39 17.98
C GLU A 372 -16.17 -37.18 19.29
N THR A 373 -17.19 -36.93 20.12
CA THR A 373 -17.33 -37.56 21.44
C THR A 373 -17.55 -39.06 21.33
N GLU A 374 -18.39 -39.47 20.39
CA GLU A 374 -18.72 -40.88 20.16
C GLU A 374 -17.57 -41.63 19.48
N LEU A 375 -16.89 -41.05 18.48
CA LEU A 375 -15.66 -41.60 17.88
C LEU A 375 -14.57 -41.82 18.93
N ARG A 376 -14.40 -40.88 19.86
CA ARG A 376 -13.42 -41.00 20.97
C ARG A 376 -13.72 -42.20 21.87
N SER A 377 -14.99 -42.55 22.04
CA SER A 377 -15.39 -43.72 22.84
C SER A 377 -15.13 -45.05 22.11
N LEU A 378 -15.17 -45.04 20.77
CA LEU A 378 -14.97 -46.22 19.93
C LEU A 378 -13.49 -46.47 19.57
N GLU A 379 -12.68 -45.41 19.51
CA GLU A 379 -11.24 -45.45 19.18
C GLU A 379 -10.46 -46.54 19.94
N PRO A 380 -10.63 -46.73 21.28
CA PRO A 380 -9.86 -47.73 22.02
C PRO A 380 -10.15 -49.16 21.57
N HIS A 381 -11.39 -49.46 21.16
CA HIS A 381 -11.80 -50.80 20.74
C HIS A 381 -11.13 -51.18 19.42
N LEU A 382 -11.20 -50.31 18.41
CA LEU A 382 -10.58 -50.57 17.13
C LEU A 382 -9.06 -50.51 17.19
N THR A 383 -8.50 -49.62 18.00
CA THR A 383 -7.05 -49.59 18.26
C THR A 383 -6.57 -50.90 18.88
N THR A 384 -7.32 -51.43 19.86
CA THR A 384 -7.02 -52.74 20.47
C THR A 384 -7.07 -53.86 19.43
N TYR A 385 -8.10 -53.88 18.58
CA TYR A 385 -8.23 -54.85 17.49
C TYR A 385 -7.02 -54.78 16.54
N PHE A 386 -6.67 -53.60 16.02
CA PHE A 386 -5.53 -53.43 15.12
C PHE A 386 -4.19 -53.84 15.74
N LEU A 387 -3.96 -53.48 17.01
CA LEU A 387 -2.73 -53.84 17.72
C LEU A 387 -2.59 -55.35 17.91
N GLU A 388 -3.67 -56.04 18.25
CA GLU A 388 -3.65 -57.49 18.44
C GLU A 388 -3.53 -58.24 17.09
N SER A 389 -4.07 -57.69 15.99
CA SER A 389 -3.84 -58.22 14.64
C SER A 389 -2.40 -58.11 14.18
N LEU A 390 -1.76 -56.97 14.45
CA LEU A 390 -0.32 -56.80 14.21
C LEU A 390 0.51 -57.75 15.08
N ASN A 391 0.07 -58.02 16.31
CA ASN A 391 0.71 -58.98 17.19
C ASN A 391 0.59 -60.40 16.62
N LEU A 392 -0.61 -60.79 16.14
CA LEU A 392 -0.82 -62.07 15.48
C LEU A 392 0.09 -62.26 14.26
N GLU A 393 0.20 -61.25 13.41
CA GLU A 393 1.06 -61.29 12.22
C GLU A 393 2.54 -61.49 12.60
N LYS A 394 3.03 -60.72 13.58
CA LYS A 394 4.40 -60.87 14.11
C LYS A 394 4.66 -62.28 14.62
N GLU A 395 3.70 -62.87 15.32
CA GLU A 395 3.84 -64.22 15.87
C GLU A 395 3.80 -65.30 14.80
N LEU A 396 2.94 -65.16 13.79
CA LEU A 396 2.93 -66.06 12.64
C LEU A 396 4.25 -65.96 11.86
N ASP A 397 4.79 -64.76 11.63
CA ASP A 397 6.07 -64.58 10.95
C ASP A 397 7.25 -65.12 11.77
N ARG A 398 7.20 -64.98 13.09
CA ARG A 398 8.16 -65.60 14.00
C ARG A 398 8.11 -67.12 13.86
N LEU A 399 6.93 -67.73 13.86
CA LEU A 399 6.79 -69.17 13.62
C LEU A 399 7.32 -69.59 12.25
N LYS A 400 7.00 -68.85 11.17
CA LYS A 400 7.49 -69.17 9.82
C LYS A 400 9.00 -69.27 9.74
N LYS A 401 9.73 -68.41 10.46
CA LYS A 401 11.19 -68.44 10.52
C LYS A 401 11.72 -69.71 11.19
N PHE A 402 11.02 -70.21 12.22
CA PHE A 402 11.46 -71.35 13.01
C PHE A 402 11.14 -72.71 12.38
N VAL A 403 10.02 -72.86 11.68
CA VAL A 403 9.62 -74.14 11.06
C VAL A 403 9.99 -74.23 9.58
N ASN A 404 10.99 -73.46 9.13
CA ASN A 404 11.38 -73.43 7.73
C ASN A 404 12.26 -74.64 7.35
N PHE A 405 11.64 -75.67 6.75
CA PHE A 405 12.32 -76.88 6.29
C PHE A 405 12.46 -76.95 4.76
N THR A 406 12.38 -75.82 4.04
CA THR A 406 12.48 -75.79 2.57
C THR A 406 13.77 -76.43 2.06
N ASP A 407 14.86 -76.26 2.79
CA ASP A 407 16.19 -76.77 2.39
C ASP A 407 16.26 -78.29 2.38
N PHE A 408 15.28 -78.97 2.97
CA PHE A 408 15.19 -80.43 3.00
C PHE A 408 14.26 -81.02 1.94
N GLN A 409 13.58 -80.18 1.12
CA GLN A 409 12.66 -80.66 0.08
C GLN A 409 13.32 -81.59 -0.94
N MET A 410 14.60 -81.36 -1.27
CA MET A 410 15.33 -82.17 -2.25
C MET A 410 15.52 -83.64 -1.82
N TYR A 411 15.41 -83.92 -0.52
CA TYR A 411 15.55 -85.27 0.04
C TYR A 411 14.20 -86.01 0.17
N LYS A 412 13.12 -85.42 -0.36
CA LYS A 412 11.77 -86.03 -0.42
C LYS A 412 11.65 -86.99 -1.61
N LYS A 413 12.64 -87.84 -1.83
CA LYS A 413 12.63 -88.87 -2.87
C LYS A 413 12.97 -90.23 -2.27
N SER A 414 12.38 -91.29 -2.82
CA SER A 414 12.66 -92.64 -2.37
C SER A 414 14.04 -93.11 -2.83
N GLY A 415 14.80 -93.70 -1.91
CA GLY A 415 16.11 -94.30 -2.22
C GLY A 415 17.22 -93.27 -2.34
N LEU A 416 17.43 -92.48 -1.29
CA LEU A 416 18.58 -91.59 -1.14
C LEU A 416 19.89 -92.38 -1.19
N SER A 417 20.87 -91.86 -1.92
CA SER A 417 22.22 -92.43 -1.92
C SER A 417 22.91 -92.19 -0.58
N ASP A 418 23.94 -92.98 -0.25
CA ASP A 418 24.71 -92.82 1.00
C ASP A 418 25.31 -91.42 1.17
N SER A 419 25.68 -90.75 0.07
CA SER A 419 26.13 -89.36 0.10
C SER A 419 25.02 -88.38 0.46
N GLU A 420 23.80 -88.58 -0.07
CA GLU A 420 22.64 -87.73 0.22
C GLU A 420 22.13 -87.94 1.66
N ILE A 421 22.17 -89.18 2.15
CA ILE A 421 21.89 -89.53 3.55
C ILE A 421 22.85 -88.79 4.49
N ARG A 422 24.16 -88.86 4.22
CA ARG A 422 25.17 -88.16 5.03
C ARG A 422 24.97 -86.65 4.99
N GLU A 423 24.72 -86.06 3.82
CA GLU A 423 24.49 -84.63 3.69
C GLU A 423 23.23 -84.17 4.43
N ALA A 424 22.12 -84.91 4.32
CA ALA A 424 20.88 -84.59 5.03
C ALA A 424 21.07 -84.66 6.55
N VAL A 425 21.76 -85.68 7.06
CA VAL A 425 22.05 -85.82 8.49
C VAL A 425 22.96 -84.69 8.98
N GLU A 426 24.01 -84.32 8.25
CA GLU A 426 24.89 -83.19 8.61
C GLU A 426 24.14 -81.85 8.61
N LYS A 427 23.18 -81.65 7.69
CA LYS A 427 22.29 -80.48 7.72
C LYS A 427 21.34 -80.52 8.92
N MET A 428 20.77 -81.68 9.26
CA MET A 428 19.88 -81.81 10.43
C MET A 428 20.61 -81.64 11.76
N LYS A 429 21.89 -82.02 11.86
CA LYS A 429 22.72 -81.77 13.05
C LYS A 429 22.90 -80.29 13.36
N LYS A 430 22.76 -79.42 12.35
CA LYS A 430 22.83 -77.96 12.52
C LYS A 430 21.54 -77.36 13.06
N ILE A 431 20.45 -78.13 13.12
CA ILE A 431 19.19 -77.69 13.72
C ILE A 431 19.38 -77.65 15.23
N ASP A 432 19.23 -76.47 15.83
CA ASP A 432 19.22 -76.33 17.28
C ASP A 432 17.88 -76.85 17.83
N LEU A 433 17.90 -78.07 18.36
CA LEU A 433 16.71 -78.69 18.94
C LEU A 433 16.19 -77.96 20.18
N SER A 434 17.00 -77.10 20.83
CA SER A 434 16.54 -76.31 21.96
C SER A 434 15.58 -75.19 21.55
N GLU A 435 15.62 -74.74 20.29
CA GLU A 435 14.67 -73.75 19.76
C GLU A 435 13.22 -74.26 19.78
N PHE A 436 13.00 -75.58 19.65
CA PHE A 436 11.67 -76.18 19.78
C PHE A 436 11.09 -75.95 21.17
N ASP A 437 11.90 -76.03 22.24
CA ASP A 437 11.44 -75.80 23.61
C ASP A 437 11.13 -74.33 23.86
N VAL A 438 11.90 -73.42 23.27
CA VAL A 438 11.65 -71.97 23.31
C VAL A 438 10.30 -71.64 22.67
N ILE A 439 10.02 -72.20 21.50
CA ILE A 439 8.76 -72.02 20.77
C ILE A 439 7.59 -72.61 21.57
N LEU A 440 7.75 -73.83 22.10
CA LEU A 440 6.70 -74.47 22.90
C LEU A 440 6.36 -73.65 24.15
N LYS A 441 7.37 -73.11 24.84
CA LYS A 441 7.16 -72.24 26.01
C LYS A 441 6.48 -70.91 25.64
N HIS A 442 6.78 -70.39 24.45
CA HIS A 442 6.19 -69.15 23.94
C HIS A 442 4.72 -69.33 23.52
N ILE A 443 4.39 -70.44 22.84
CA ILE A 443 3.02 -70.74 22.39
C ILE A 443 2.14 -71.23 23.54
N LYS A 444 2.72 -71.97 24.50
CA LYS A 444 2.02 -72.57 25.65
C LYS A 444 2.75 -72.29 26.97
N PRO A 445 2.73 -71.04 27.46
CA PRO A 445 3.34 -70.71 28.74
C PRO A 445 2.59 -71.40 29.90
N ASN A 446 3.33 -72.07 30.79
CA ASN A 446 2.84 -72.64 32.06
C ASN A 446 1.70 -73.66 31.97
N ASN A 447 1.69 -74.53 30.94
CA ASN A 447 0.69 -75.61 30.81
C ASN A 447 -0.77 -75.14 30.84
N GLN A 448 -1.02 -73.86 30.54
CA GLN A 448 -2.37 -73.30 30.50
C GLN A 448 -3.23 -73.97 29.42
N SER A 449 -4.54 -74.01 29.68
CA SER A 449 -5.55 -74.57 28.76
C SER A 449 -5.70 -73.80 27.45
N TYR A 450 -5.14 -72.59 27.36
CA TYR A 450 -5.29 -71.70 26.19
C TYR A 450 -3.93 -71.34 25.60
N MET A 451 -3.80 -71.39 24.27
CA MET A 451 -2.56 -71.03 23.57
C MET A 451 -2.45 -69.52 23.34
N MET A 452 -1.23 -69.04 23.06
CA MET A 452 -0.96 -67.65 22.72
C MET A 452 -1.91 -67.11 21.64
N PHE A 453 -2.11 -67.85 20.55
CA PHE A 453 -2.99 -67.45 19.46
C PHE A 453 -4.46 -67.37 19.86
N GLU A 454 -4.93 -68.23 20.77
CA GLU A 454 -6.30 -68.17 21.29
C GLU A 454 -6.51 -66.93 22.16
N THR A 455 -5.46 -66.50 22.87
CA THR A 455 -5.49 -65.28 23.70
C THR A 455 -5.59 -64.03 22.82
N ILE A 456 -4.77 -63.94 21.78
CA ILE A 456 -4.80 -62.83 20.81
C ILE A 456 -6.19 -62.78 20.14
N LYS A 457 -6.68 -63.92 19.63
CA LYS A 457 -8.02 -64.04 19.03
C LYS A 457 -9.14 -63.58 19.96
N ARG A 458 -9.09 -63.99 21.22
CA ARG A 458 -10.13 -63.61 22.20
C ARG A 458 -10.14 -62.10 22.41
N LYS A 459 -8.97 -61.47 22.51
CA LYS A 459 -8.88 -60.02 22.67
C LYS A 459 -9.35 -59.26 21.43
N GLU A 460 -8.98 -59.70 20.23
CA GLU A 460 -9.50 -59.15 18.97
C GLU A 460 -11.02 -59.28 18.92
N HIS A 461 -11.54 -60.47 19.22
CA HIS A 461 -12.97 -60.73 19.25
C HIS A 461 -13.70 -59.88 20.29
N ASP A 462 -13.19 -59.78 21.52
CA ASP A 462 -13.81 -59.00 22.58
C ASP A 462 -13.79 -57.50 22.28
N ALA A 463 -12.71 -57.00 21.67
CA ALA A 463 -12.62 -55.61 21.21
C ALA A 463 -13.65 -55.33 20.11
N MET A 464 -13.76 -56.22 19.14
CA MET A 464 -14.72 -56.15 18.05
C MET A 464 -16.17 -56.30 18.52
N LYS A 465 -16.43 -57.18 19.49
CA LYS A 465 -17.74 -57.35 20.11
C LYS A 465 -18.17 -56.06 20.82
N LYS A 466 -17.30 -55.47 21.63
CA LYS A 466 -17.58 -54.19 22.31
C LYS A 466 -17.85 -53.07 21.32
N PHE A 467 -17.09 -53.02 20.23
CA PHE A 467 -17.31 -52.08 19.13
C PHE A 467 -18.69 -52.28 18.48
N ALA A 468 -19.09 -53.52 18.21
CA ALA A 468 -20.39 -53.83 17.63
C ALA A 468 -21.56 -53.58 18.59
N GLU A 469 -21.41 -53.90 19.88
CA GLU A 469 -22.41 -53.62 20.93
C GLU A 469 -22.67 -52.13 21.11
N ALA A 470 -21.68 -51.28 20.80
CA ALA A 470 -21.79 -49.83 20.77
C ALA A 470 -22.38 -49.29 19.44
N ASN A 471 -22.95 -50.14 18.58
CA ASN A 471 -23.43 -49.78 17.23
C ASN A 471 -22.37 -49.09 16.36
N GLY A 472 -21.07 -49.32 16.63
CA GLY A 472 -19.98 -48.59 15.98
C GLY A 472 -19.96 -48.71 14.46
N ASN A 473 -20.51 -49.78 13.88
CA ASN A 473 -20.61 -49.94 12.43
C ASN A 473 -21.52 -48.89 11.77
N GLU A 474 -22.74 -48.74 12.28
CA GLU A 474 -23.72 -47.79 11.74
C GLU A 474 -23.26 -46.36 11.96
N PHE A 475 -22.66 -46.11 13.13
CA PHE A 475 -22.06 -44.81 13.45
C PHE A 475 -20.88 -44.45 12.55
N LEU A 476 -19.94 -45.37 12.28
CA LEU A 476 -18.84 -45.11 11.34
C LEU A 476 -19.34 -44.91 9.89
N GLU A 477 -20.35 -45.68 9.44
CA GLU A 477 -20.97 -45.47 8.12
C GLU A 477 -21.56 -44.05 8.03
N LYS A 478 -22.29 -43.59 9.07
CA LYS A 478 -22.84 -42.23 9.16
C LYS A 478 -21.76 -41.15 9.09
N VAL A 479 -20.74 -41.23 9.96
CA VAL A 479 -19.68 -40.21 10.01
C VAL A 479 -18.88 -40.18 8.71
N LEU A 480 -18.66 -41.34 8.08
CA LEU A 480 -17.99 -41.39 6.78
C LEU A 480 -18.82 -40.71 5.68
N GLU A 481 -20.14 -40.89 5.68
CA GLU A 481 -21.04 -40.22 4.73
C GLU A 481 -21.00 -38.69 4.90
N GLU A 482 -21.04 -38.20 6.15
CA GLU A 482 -20.93 -36.77 6.48
C GLU A 482 -19.57 -36.19 6.04
N LEU A 483 -18.46 -36.88 6.34
CA LEU A 483 -17.12 -36.50 5.91
C LEU A 483 -16.97 -36.53 4.38
N THR A 484 -17.57 -37.51 3.70
CA THR A 484 -17.56 -37.62 2.23
C THR A 484 -18.36 -36.51 1.58
N THR A 485 -19.48 -36.12 2.19
CA THR A 485 -20.30 -35.00 1.73
C THR A 485 -19.52 -33.69 1.83
N LEU A 486 -18.84 -33.44 2.96
CA LEU A 486 -17.94 -32.29 3.11
C LEU A 486 -16.76 -32.35 2.14
N GLN A 487 -16.16 -33.51 1.92
CA GLN A 487 -15.06 -33.66 0.96
C GLN A 487 -15.53 -33.37 -0.47
N THR A 488 -16.74 -33.79 -0.83
CA THR A 488 -17.36 -33.49 -2.14
C THR A 488 -17.58 -31.99 -2.29
N PHE A 489 -18.07 -31.33 -1.23
CA PHE A 489 -18.16 -29.88 -1.17
C PHE A 489 -16.78 -29.23 -1.38
N LEU A 490 -15.74 -29.57 -0.61
CA LEU A 490 -14.39 -28.99 -0.75
C LEU A 490 -13.70 -29.31 -2.08
N ASN A 491 -14.09 -30.42 -2.73
CA ASN A 491 -13.60 -30.81 -4.05
C ASN A 491 -14.37 -30.17 -5.20
N CYS A 492 -15.40 -29.38 -4.92
CA CYS A 492 -16.06 -28.55 -5.91
C CYS A 492 -14.98 -27.71 -6.64
N THR A 493 -14.81 -27.97 -7.94
CA THR A 493 -13.74 -27.39 -8.78
C THR A 493 -13.72 -25.87 -8.76
N HIS A 494 -14.85 -25.26 -8.44
CA HIS A 494 -15.04 -23.83 -8.43
C HIS A 494 -14.71 -23.17 -7.09
N LEU A 495 -14.43 -23.89 -5.99
CA LEU A 495 -14.14 -23.26 -4.70
C LEU A 495 -12.78 -22.53 -4.68
N GLU A 496 -11.71 -23.20 -5.12
CA GLU A 496 -10.37 -22.58 -5.20
C GLU A 496 -10.36 -21.43 -6.21
N GLU A 497 -11.01 -21.64 -7.37
CA GLU A 497 -11.21 -20.61 -8.39
C GLU A 497 -12.03 -19.43 -7.85
N ALA A 498 -13.11 -19.70 -7.09
CA ALA A 498 -13.95 -18.69 -6.47
C ALA A 498 -13.18 -17.89 -5.44
N VAL A 499 -12.35 -18.50 -4.61
CA VAL A 499 -11.50 -17.76 -3.67
C VAL A 499 -10.55 -16.83 -4.42
N SER A 500 -9.95 -17.28 -5.53
CA SER A 500 -9.02 -16.46 -6.30
C SER A 500 -9.69 -15.25 -6.98
N ILE A 501 -10.96 -15.34 -7.37
CA ILE A 501 -11.70 -14.30 -8.10
C ILE A 501 -12.56 -13.42 -7.18
N MET A 502 -13.17 -13.98 -6.14
CA MET A 502 -14.00 -13.25 -5.18
C MET A 502 -13.17 -12.38 -4.24
N LYS A 503 -11.93 -12.76 -3.89
CA LYS A 503 -11.10 -11.96 -2.97
C LYS A 503 -10.85 -10.53 -3.50
N PRO A 504 -10.36 -10.35 -4.75
CA PRO A 504 -10.22 -9.02 -5.32
C PRO A 504 -11.55 -8.27 -5.47
N LEU A 505 -12.65 -8.99 -5.78
CA LEU A 505 -13.99 -8.41 -5.91
C LEU A 505 -14.50 -7.86 -4.56
N ILE A 506 -14.42 -8.66 -3.49
CA ILE A 506 -14.81 -8.26 -2.12
C ILE A 506 -13.90 -7.13 -1.63
N ASP A 507 -12.60 -7.21 -1.84
CA ASP A 507 -11.67 -6.13 -1.50
C ASP A 507 -12.01 -4.81 -2.22
N THR A 508 -12.46 -4.90 -3.47
CA THR A 508 -12.88 -3.73 -4.26
C THR A 508 -14.23 -3.20 -3.76
N PHE A 509 -15.19 -4.07 -3.44
CA PHE A 509 -16.45 -3.71 -2.78
C PHE A 509 -16.22 -2.94 -1.47
N VAL A 510 -15.29 -3.42 -0.66
CA VAL A 510 -14.88 -2.78 0.60
C VAL A 510 -14.30 -1.40 0.33
N LYS A 511 -13.43 -1.27 -0.69
CA LYS A 511 -12.87 0.04 -1.09
C LYS A 511 -13.95 1.01 -1.57
N ILE A 512 -14.96 0.55 -2.31
CA ILE A 512 -16.11 1.39 -2.70
C ILE A 512 -16.84 1.92 -1.49
N GLY A 513 -17.07 1.09 -0.47
CA GLY A 513 -17.69 1.54 0.79
C GLY A 513 -16.88 2.62 1.54
N TYR A 514 -15.61 2.84 1.17
CA TYR A 514 -14.78 3.94 1.69
C TYR A 514 -14.70 5.14 0.74
N VAL A 515 -15.16 5.01 -0.51
CA VAL A 515 -15.29 6.15 -1.43
C VAL A 515 -16.57 6.89 -1.06
N ASP A 516 -16.44 8.12 -0.56
CA ASP A 516 -17.59 8.97 -0.29
C ASP A 516 -18.14 9.50 -1.62
N ALA A 517 -18.98 8.70 -2.27
CA ALA A 517 -19.63 9.06 -3.53
C ALA A 517 -20.43 10.37 -3.37
N ASN A 518 -20.99 10.65 -2.19
CA ASN A 518 -21.67 11.92 -1.95
C ASN A 518 -20.68 13.09 -2.00
N LEU A 519 -19.50 12.94 -1.37
CA LEU A 519 -18.44 13.95 -1.42
C LEU A 519 -17.88 14.13 -2.83
N ALA A 520 -17.68 13.03 -3.57
CA ALA A 520 -17.21 13.07 -4.96
C ALA A 520 -18.20 13.83 -5.87
N PHE A 521 -19.47 13.43 -5.89
CA PHE A 521 -20.48 14.05 -6.76
C PHE A 521 -20.90 15.44 -6.30
N SER A 522 -21.01 15.68 -4.98
CA SER A 522 -21.23 17.04 -4.46
C SER A 522 -20.05 17.94 -4.79
N GLY A 523 -18.83 17.40 -4.71
CA GLY A 523 -17.61 18.07 -5.10
C GLY A 523 -17.59 18.45 -6.57
N MET A 524 -18.09 17.57 -7.44
CA MET A 524 -18.25 17.83 -8.86
C MET A 524 -19.26 18.96 -9.12
N ALA A 525 -20.46 18.87 -8.53
CA ALA A 525 -21.48 19.91 -8.64
C ALA A 525 -21.00 21.27 -8.09
N TYR A 526 -20.27 21.24 -6.98
CA TYR A 526 -19.69 22.43 -6.37
C TYR A 526 -18.59 23.04 -7.23
N THR A 527 -17.76 22.20 -7.87
CA THR A 527 -16.75 22.64 -8.86
C THR A 527 -17.42 23.36 -10.03
N VAL A 528 -18.50 22.78 -10.57
CA VAL A 528 -19.30 23.38 -11.64
C VAL A 528 -19.89 24.74 -11.22
N PHE A 529 -20.43 24.83 -10.00
CA PHE A 529 -20.96 26.09 -9.48
C PHE A 529 -19.88 27.17 -9.35
N MET A 530 -18.70 26.82 -8.81
CA MET A 530 -17.60 27.77 -8.69
C MET A 530 -17.04 28.20 -10.05
N PHE A 531 -17.07 27.35 -11.08
CA PHE A 531 -16.77 27.78 -12.45
C PHE A 531 -17.72 28.89 -12.92
N ARG A 532 -19.02 28.72 -12.66
CA ARG A 532 -20.02 29.75 -12.98
C ARG A 532 -19.76 31.06 -12.22
N GLU A 533 -19.50 30.98 -10.91
CA GLU A 533 -19.15 32.17 -10.11
C GLU A 533 -17.87 32.83 -10.62
N GLY A 534 -16.86 32.04 -11.01
CA GLY A 534 -15.64 32.54 -11.64
C GLY A 534 -15.88 33.29 -12.94
N ASN A 535 -16.80 32.78 -13.77
CA ASN A 535 -17.26 33.41 -15.00
C ASN A 535 -17.93 34.76 -14.74
N GLU A 536 -18.87 34.79 -13.80
CA GLU A 536 -19.57 36.01 -13.40
C GLU A 536 -18.59 37.06 -12.86
N LEU A 537 -17.53 36.64 -12.15
CA LEU A 537 -16.47 37.55 -11.68
C LEU A 537 -15.60 38.11 -12.83
N VAL A 538 -15.31 37.31 -13.87
CA VAL A 538 -14.58 37.79 -15.06
C VAL A 538 -15.41 38.81 -15.84
N GLU A 539 -16.70 38.53 -16.02
CA GLU A 539 -17.64 39.48 -16.61
C GLU A 539 -17.76 40.75 -15.77
N GLU A 540 -17.80 40.63 -14.44
CA GLU A 540 -17.79 41.77 -13.52
C GLU A 540 -16.53 42.63 -13.72
N ILE A 541 -15.35 42.01 -13.81
CA ILE A 541 -14.06 42.70 -14.04
C ILE A 541 -14.09 43.53 -15.33
N ASN A 542 -14.63 42.99 -16.42
CA ASN A 542 -14.77 43.73 -17.68
C ASN A 542 -15.66 44.98 -17.53
N GLY A 543 -16.58 44.99 -16.57
CA GLY A 543 -17.48 46.12 -16.28
C GLY A 543 -16.94 47.12 -15.26
N TRP A 544 -15.77 46.88 -14.66
CA TRP A 544 -15.18 47.80 -13.68
C TRP A 544 -14.77 49.12 -14.34
N LYS A 545 -15.18 50.25 -13.76
CA LYS A 545 -14.79 51.59 -14.22
C LYS A 545 -14.01 52.31 -13.14
N PRO A 546 -12.82 52.86 -13.45
CA PRO A 546 -12.09 53.66 -12.49
C PRO A 546 -12.76 55.00 -12.25
N GLU A 547 -12.72 55.47 -11.00
CA GLU A 547 -13.11 56.84 -10.66
C GLU A 547 -12.06 57.81 -11.21
N SER A 548 -12.49 58.86 -11.91
CA SER A 548 -11.59 59.84 -12.54
C SER A 548 -10.69 60.50 -11.50
N ASP A 549 -9.39 60.53 -11.77
CA ASP A 549 -8.40 61.24 -10.97
C ASP A 549 -7.52 62.07 -11.89
N PRO A 550 -7.87 63.35 -12.12
CA PRO A 550 -7.15 64.23 -13.05
C PRO A 550 -5.66 64.36 -12.74
N TYR A 551 -5.26 64.15 -11.47
CA TYR A 551 -3.86 64.20 -11.08
C TYR A 551 -3.08 62.99 -11.60
N ILE A 552 -3.67 61.80 -11.52
CA ILE A 552 -3.06 60.55 -11.99
C ILE A 552 -3.24 60.36 -13.51
N GLU A 553 -4.33 60.85 -14.09
CA GLU A 553 -4.53 60.92 -15.55
C GLU A 553 -3.40 61.70 -16.23
N SER A 554 -2.85 62.71 -15.56
CA SER A 554 -1.73 63.55 -16.03
C SER A 554 -0.33 63.01 -15.68
N PHE A 555 -0.22 61.76 -15.19
CA PHE A 555 1.07 61.17 -14.82
C PHE A 555 2.06 61.18 -16.00
N PRO A 556 3.27 61.74 -15.84
CA PRO A 556 4.09 62.14 -16.99
C PRO A 556 5.06 61.07 -17.50
N LEU A 557 5.28 59.98 -16.74
CA LEU A 557 6.23 58.94 -17.13
C LEU A 557 5.56 57.94 -18.07
N ASN A 558 6.29 57.56 -19.12
CA ASN A 558 5.93 56.49 -20.04
C ASN A 558 6.77 55.22 -19.79
N ASN A 559 6.52 54.15 -20.56
CA ASN A 559 7.26 52.89 -20.44
C ASN A 559 8.79 53.04 -20.63
N ASP A 560 9.25 53.97 -21.47
CA ASP A 560 10.68 54.23 -21.67
C ASP A 560 11.30 54.92 -20.44
N ASP A 561 10.56 55.84 -19.81
CA ASP A 561 10.96 56.51 -18.57
C ASP A 561 11.03 55.51 -17.41
N LEU A 562 10.03 54.63 -17.27
CA LEU A 562 10.03 53.55 -16.25
C LEU A 562 11.19 52.59 -16.44
N LYS A 563 11.41 52.15 -17.68
CA LYS A 563 12.56 51.32 -18.04
C LYS A 563 13.87 52.03 -17.73
N GLY A 564 13.97 53.32 -18.04
CA GLY A 564 15.13 54.15 -17.71
C GLY A 564 15.44 54.17 -16.21
N ILE A 565 14.42 54.26 -15.35
CA ILE A 565 14.58 54.18 -13.90
C ILE A 565 15.04 52.78 -13.47
N SER A 566 14.40 51.72 -13.99
CA SER A 566 14.77 50.34 -13.67
C SER A 566 16.22 50.01 -14.08
N ASP A 567 16.61 50.34 -15.31
CA ASP A 567 17.95 50.12 -15.83
C ASP A 567 19.00 50.91 -14.99
N GLY A 568 18.65 52.10 -14.52
CA GLY A 568 19.51 52.89 -13.63
C GLY A 568 19.64 52.32 -12.21
N ILE A 569 18.62 51.65 -11.68
CA ILE A 569 18.72 50.90 -10.41
C ILE A 569 19.74 49.77 -10.56
N GLU A 570 19.69 49.02 -11.66
CA GLU A 570 20.66 47.95 -11.96
C GLU A 570 22.09 48.49 -12.13
N ALA A 571 22.23 49.68 -12.73
CA ALA A 571 23.50 50.40 -12.82
C ALA A 571 24.07 50.76 -11.43
N ILE A 572 23.25 51.35 -10.54
CA ILE A 572 23.66 51.65 -9.16
C ILE A 572 24.01 50.37 -8.40
N GLU A 573 23.23 49.31 -8.58
CA GLU A 573 23.47 48.01 -7.95
C GLU A 573 24.81 47.40 -8.38
N SER A 574 25.21 47.59 -9.65
CA SER A 574 26.49 47.12 -10.17
C SER A 574 27.67 47.87 -9.53
N ILE A 575 27.54 49.18 -9.31
CA ILE A 575 28.54 49.98 -8.56
C ILE A 575 28.58 49.53 -7.10
N ARG A 576 27.41 49.34 -6.47
CA ARG A 576 27.28 48.89 -5.09
C ARG A 576 27.95 47.55 -4.84
N LYS A 577 27.80 46.58 -5.76
CA LYS A 577 28.46 45.27 -5.65
C LYS A 577 29.98 45.35 -5.65
N VAL A 578 30.58 46.22 -6.48
CA VAL A 578 32.04 46.42 -6.48
C VAL A 578 32.50 47.08 -5.17
N GLN A 579 31.73 48.05 -4.66
CA GLN A 579 31.99 48.68 -3.38
C GLN A 579 31.89 47.69 -2.21
N GLU A 580 30.80 46.91 -2.12
CA GLU A 580 30.58 45.94 -1.05
C GLU A 580 31.64 44.82 -1.07
N SER A 581 31.95 44.27 -2.24
CA SER A 581 33.03 43.27 -2.36
C SER A 581 34.41 43.84 -2.03
N TRP A 582 34.63 45.14 -2.17
CA TRP A 582 35.87 45.78 -1.72
C TRP A 582 35.91 46.01 -0.21
N GLU A 583 34.79 46.44 0.38
CA GLU A 583 34.66 46.60 1.83
C GLU A 583 34.89 45.29 2.58
N GLU A 584 34.49 44.15 2.00
CA GLU A 584 34.79 42.80 2.52
C GLU A 584 36.28 42.45 2.47
N LEU A 585 37.06 43.12 1.61
CA LEU A 585 38.50 42.93 1.42
C LEU A 585 39.34 44.04 2.08
N ILE A 586 38.75 44.94 2.88
CA ILE A 586 39.44 46.12 3.43
C ILE A 586 40.55 45.76 4.44
N ASP A 587 40.42 44.61 5.11
CA ASP A 587 41.40 44.05 6.06
C ASP A 587 42.28 42.96 5.41
N LEU A 588 42.32 42.91 4.07
CA LEU A 588 43.14 41.95 3.33
C LEU A 588 44.63 42.18 3.66
N ASP A 589 45.32 41.11 4.10
CA ASP A 589 46.78 41.11 4.17
C ASP A 589 47.32 41.02 2.74
N ASP A 590 47.68 42.17 2.19
CA ASP A 590 48.12 42.30 0.81
C ASP A 590 49.63 42.07 0.63
N SER A 591 50.34 41.62 1.66
CA SER A 591 51.79 41.43 1.62
C SER A 591 52.23 40.50 0.48
N GLU A 592 51.54 39.37 0.27
CA GLU A 592 51.78 38.43 -0.83
C GLU A 592 51.38 38.98 -2.22
N MET A 593 50.45 39.94 -2.27
CA MET A 593 49.91 40.53 -3.50
C MET A 593 50.61 41.83 -3.92
N SER A 594 51.28 42.50 -2.97
CA SER A 594 51.91 43.81 -3.12
C SER A 594 53.04 43.84 -4.17
N GLU A 595 53.58 42.67 -4.54
CA GLU A 595 54.58 42.50 -5.59
C GLU A 595 53.97 42.40 -7.01
N SER A 596 52.64 42.25 -7.14
CA SER A 596 51.95 42.18 -8.43
C SER A 596 51.62 43.57 -8.99
N ASP A 597 52.20 43.91 -10.15
CA ASP A 597 51.86 45.14 -10.89
C ASP A 597 50.35 45.22 -11.22
N GLY A 598 49.70 44.07 -11.43
CA GLY A 598 48.26 43.97 -11.66
C GLY A 598 47.45 44.30 -10.42
N TRP A 599 47.88 43.81 -9.24
CA TRP A 599 47.25 44.15 -7.96
C TRP A 599 47.34 45.64 -7.68
N LYS A 600 48.53 46.24 -7.85
CA LYS A 600 48.74 47.67 -7.58
C LYS A 600 47.83 48.56 -8.42
N ALA A 601 47.69 48.27 -9.72
CA ALA A 601 46.79 49.01 -10.60
C ALA A 601 45.32 48.89 -10.18
N ILE A 602 44.88 47.71 -9.74
CA ILE A 602 43.53 47.47 -9.23
C ILE A 602 43.32 48.17 -7.89
N HIS A 603 44.25 48.02 -6.95
CA HIS A 603 44.20 48.64 -5.62
C HIS A 603 44.15 50.17 -5.72
N ASP A 604 45.00 50.77 -6.57
CA ASP A 604 45.00 52.22 -6.82
C ASP A 604 43.69 52.69 -7.45
N PHE A 605 43.17 51.93 -8.42
CA PHE A 605 41.87 52.21 -9.02
C PHE A 605 40.76 52.18 -7.97
N ILE A 606 40.66 51.12 -7.17
CA ILE A 606 39.57 50.94 -6.20
C ILE A 606 39.67 51.92 -5.05
N THR A 607 40.87 52.17 -4.52
CA THR A 607 41.08 53.17 -3.46
C THR A 607 40.59 54.54 -3.92
N ASN A 608 40.85 54.90 -5.19
CA ASN A 608 40.34 56.14 -5.77
C ASN A 608 38.83 56.08 -6.08
N PHE A 609 38.34 54.97 -6.61
CA PHE A 609 36.96 54.78 -7.04
C PHE A 609 36.00 54.71 -5.83
N VAL A 610 36.22 53.76 -4.93
CA VAL A 610 35.45 53.57 -3.69
C VAL A 610 35.69 54.72 -2.73
N GLY A 611 36.92 55.25 -2.62
CA GLY A 611 37.23 56.39 -1.75
C GLY A 611 36.47 57.66 -2.15
N LYS A 612 36.36 57.95 -3.45
CA LYS A 612 35.55 59.08 -3.95
C LYS A 612 34.05 58.83 -3.80
N LEU A 613 33.57 57.63 -4.09
CA LEU A 613 32.16 57.26 -3.84
C LEU A 613 31.78 57.43 -2.37
N SER A 614 32.68 57.07 -1.47
CA SER A 614 32.45 57.12 -0.02
C SER A 614 32.36 58.54 0.53
N THR A 615 32.96 59.51 -0.15
CA THR A 615 33.04 60.91 0.29
C THR A 615 32.06 61.84 -0.44
N MET A 616 31.31 61.32 -1.41
CA MET A 616 30.29 62.10 -2.13
C MET A 616 29.06 62.37 -1.27
N ASP A 617 28.66 63.64 -1.24
CA ASP A 617 27.33 64.01 -0.76
C ASP A 617 26.32 63.83 -1.89
N PHE A 618 25.42 62.88 -1.68
CA PHE A 618 24.37 62.54 -2.64
C PHE A 618 23.04 63.22 -2.31
N ASN A 619 23.04 64.24 -1.45
CA ASN A 619 21.89 65.10 -1.23
C ASN A 619 21.49 65.79 -2.54
N LEU A 620 20.56 65.14 -3.25
CA LEU A 620 19.62 65.65 -4.24
C LEU A 620 20.00 65.75 -5.71
N GLU A 621 21.21 65.42 -6.17
CA GLU A 621 21.45 65.31 -7.62
C GLU A 621 22.33 64.12 -8.04
N LEU A 622 21.75 63.22 -8.85
CA LEU A 622 22.46 62.15 -9.57
C LEU A 622 23.51 62.70 -10.57
N SER A 623 23.53 64.02 -10.81
CA SER A 623 24.52 64.73 -11.63
C SER A 623 25.94 64.56 -11.06
N ASN A 624 26.12 64.66 -9.75
CA ASN A 624 27.43 64.48 -9.10
C ASN A 624 28.02 63.09 -9.35
N LEU A 625 27.17 62.05 -9.33
CA LEU A 625 27.57 60.68 -9.62
C LEU A 625 27.94 60.51 -11.10
N GLN A 626 27.17 61.12 -12.01
CA GLN A 626 27.46 61.08 -13.45
C GLN A 626 28.77 61.80 -13.80
N GLU A 627 29.00 62.98 -13.23
CA GLU A 627 30.24 63.75 -13.41
C GLU A 627 31.45 62.97 -12.91
N PHE A 628 31.33 62.33 -11.75
CA PHE A 628 32.39 61.47 -11.25
C PHE A 628 32.66 60.28 -12.17
N LEU A 629 31.63 59.52 -12.54
CA LEU A 629 31.77 58.32 -13.36
C LEU A 629 32.35 58.64 -14.74
N ALA A 630 32.11 59.82 -15.28
CA ALA A 630 32.73 60.29 -16.52
C ALA A 630 34.27 60.48 -16.42
N THR A 631 34.81 60.60 -15.20
CA THR A 631 36.26 60.73 -14.93
C THR A 631 36.96 59.41 -14.58
N VAL A 632 36.22 58.30 -14.52
CA VAL A 632 36.75 57.01 -14.09
C VAL A 632 37.52 56.34 -15.22
N SER A 633 38.78 55.98 -14.93
CA SER A 633 39.63 55.18 -15.83
C SER A 633 39.85 53.81 -15.19
N PHE A 634 39.36 52.75 -15.83
CA PHE A 634 39.54 51.38 -15.36
C PHE A 634 40.98 50.89 -15.61
N PRO A 635 41.46 49.91 -14.82
CA PRO A 635 42.68 49.17 -15.15
C PRO A 635 42.57 48.50 -16.52
N GLU A 636 43.71 48.31 -17.19
CA GLU A 636 43.77 47.61 -18.48
C GLU A 636 43.39 46.13 -18.31
N ASP A 637 42.81 45.51 -19.34
CA ASP A 637 42.44 44.09 -19.29
C ASP A 637 43.64 43.19 -18.98
N THR A 638 44.81 43.54 -19.50
CA THR A 638 46.09 42.86 -19.23
C THR A 638 46.45 42.87 -17.75
N GLN A 639 46.13 43.95 -17.02
CA GLN A 639 46.38 44.07 -15.58
C GLN A 639 45.39 43.23 -14.77
N ILE A 640 44.11 43.22 -15.17
CA ILE A 640 43.06 42.40 -14.54
C ILE A 640 43.32 40.90 -14.79
N ASP A 641 43.67 40.53 -16.02
CA ASP A 641 43.99 39.15 -16.42
C ASP A 641 45.24 38.63 -15.69
N SER A 642 46.28 39.46 -15.58
CA SER A 642 47.51 39.13 -14.85
C SER A 642 47.23 38.88 -13.37
N PHE A 643 46.45 39.75 -12.73
CA PHE A 643 46.09 39.59 -11.32
C PHE A 643 45.18 38.37 -11.09
N GLU A 644 44.17 38.16 -11.93
CA GLU A 644 43.30 36.97 -11.82
C GLU A 644 44.09 35.67 -12.00
N LYS A 645 45.07 35.66 -12.91
CA LYS A 645 45.96 34.52 -13.11
C LYS A 645 46.82 34.26 -11.87
N PHE A 646 47.43 35.30 -11.29
CA PHE A 646 48.18 35.20 -10.04
C PHE A 646 47.31 34.61 -8.91
N ILE A 647 46.08 35.12 -8.72
CA ILE A 647 45.18 34.59 -7.69
C ILE A 647 44.84 33.12 -7.93
N LYS A 648 44.63 32.71 -9.19
CA LYS A 648 44.28 31.32 -9.53
C LYS A 648 45.45 30.34 -9.42
N GLU A 649 46.67 30.78 -9.70
CA GLU A 649 47.84 29.91 -9.87
C GLU A 649 48.82 29.96 -8.70
N GLU A 650 48.90 31.08 -7.96
CA GLU A 650 49.98 31.36 -7.01
C GLU A 650 49.50 31.79 -5.61
N TYR A 651 48.28 32.30 -5.45
CA TYR A 651 47.77 32.76 -4.16
C TYR A 651 47.19 31.63 -3.30
N GLU A 652 47.74 31.43 -2.10
CA GLU A 652 47.33 30.37 -1.15
C GLU A 652 46.47 30.88 0.03
N GLY A 653 46.15 32.18 0.06
CA GLY A 653 45.38 32.80 1.13
C GLY A 653 43.91 32.36 1.19
N ASN A 654 43.33 32.41 2.39
CA ASN A 654 41.96 31.96 2.65
C ASN A 654 40.86 32.85 2.03
N GLN A 655 41.21 34.05 1.54
CA GLN A 655 40.31 34.99 0.85
C GLN A 655 40.23 34.76 -0.67
N TYR A 656 40.77 33.64 -1.18
CA TYR A 656 40.79 33.28 -2.61
C TYR A 656 39.44 33.50 -3.33
N PHE A 657 38.35 33.01 -2.75
CA PHE A 657 37.02 33.12 -3.38
C PHE A 657 36.47 34.55 -3.35
N ASP A 658 36.78 35.31 -2.31
CA ASP A 658 36.32 36.69 -2.15
C ASP A 658 37.04 37.61 -3.15
N ILE A 659 38.35 37.40 -3.36
CA ILE A 659 39.14 38.13 -4.36
C ILE A 659 38.66 37.81 -5.78
N LEU A 660 38.38 36.53 -6.10
CA LEU A 660 37.82 36.16 -7.41
C LEU A 660 36.41 36.72 -7.63
N SER A 661 35.58 36.76 -6.59
CA SER A 661 34.25 37.38 -6.63
C SER A 661 34.34 38.88 -6.90
N PHE A 662 35.27 39.56 -6.23
CA PHE A 662 35.58 40.96 -6.46
C PHE A 662 36.05 41.23 -7.90
N ILE A 663 37.00 40.45 -8.43
CA ILE A 663 37.48 40.57 -9.82
C ILE A 663 36.33 40.39 -10.81
N LYS A 664 35.43 39.43 -10.56
CA LYS A 664 34.24 39.20 -11.38
C LYS A 664 33.30 40.41 -11.37
N ASN A 665 33.04 40.98 -10.20
CA ASN A 665 32.19 42.17 -10.07
C ASN A 665 32.83 43.39 -10.76
N LEU A 666 34.14 43.57 -10.62
CA LEU A 666 34.91 44.62 -11.29
C LEU A 666 34.86 44.48 -12.82
N ARG A 667 35.07 43.28 -13.37
CA ARG A 667 34.92 43.00 -14.81
C ARG A 667 33.50 43.29 -15.28
N GLY A 668 32.49 42.90 -14.50
CA GLY A 668 31.08 43.18 -14.78
C GLY A 668 30.82 44.68 -14.91
N LEU A 669 31.32 45.47 -13.97
CA LEU A 669 31.21 46.94 -13.99
C LEU A 669 31.95 47.55 -15.20
N LYS A 670 33.19 47.12 -15.46
CA LYS A 670 34.01 47.62 -16.59
C LYS A 670 33.35 47.35 -17.95
N ASN A 671 32.87 46.12 -18.17
CA ASN A 671 32.26 45.72 -19.44
C ASN A 671 30.92 46.43 -19.69
N GLY A 672 30.17 46.75 -18.64
CA GLY A 672 28.90 47.48 -18.72
C GLY A 672 29.03 49.01 -18.67
N PHE A 673 30.23 49.54 -18.47
CA PHE A 673 30.42 50.93 -18.05
C PHE A 673 29.93 51.98 -19.06
N SER A 674 30.07 51.72 -20.35
CA SER A 674 29.60 52.63 -21.41
C SER A 674 28.07 52.78 -21.41
N ASN A 675 27.35 51.70 -21.13
CA ASN A 675 25.89 51.73 -21.00
C ASN A 675 25.45 52.31 -19.66
N LEU A 676 26.26 52.14 -18.61
CA LEU A 676 25.97 52.61 -17.26
C LEU A 676 25.69 54.13 -17.21
N LEU A 677 26.50 54.95 -17.89
CA LEU A 677 26.28 56.40 -17.94
C LEU A 677 24.96 56.78 -18.60
N VAL A 678 24.56 56.06 -19.66
CA VAL A 678 23.29 56.26 -20.35
C VAL A 678 22.12 55.85 -19.46
N GLN A 679 22.24 54.72 -18.76
CA GLN A 679 21.23 54.21 -17.83
C GLN A 679 21.01 55.18 -16.66
N LEU A 680 22.09 55.68 -16.05
CA LEU A 680 22.00 56.68 -14.99
C LEU A 680 21.38 57.99 -15.49
N LYS A 681 21.69 58.41 -16.73
CA LYS A 681 21.09 59.61 -17.33
C LYS A 681 19.58 59.46 -17.51
N ASN A 682 19.14 58.33 -18.05
CA ASN A 682 17.72 58.06 -18.27
C ASN A 682 16.97 57.96 -16.94
N MET A 683 17.55 57.32 -15.93
CA MET A 683 17.00 57.29 -14.57
C MET A 683 16.89 58.68 -13.95
N THR A 684 17.92 59.53 -14.07
CA THR A 684 17.87 60.90 -13.54
C THR A 684 16.71 61.69 -14.16
N GLU A 685 16.53 61.56 -15.47
CA GLU A 685 15.43 62.22 -16.17
C GLU A 685 14.06 61.68 -15.74
N GLY A 686 13.91 60.35 -15.62
CA GLY A 686 12.68 59.73 -15.12
C GLY A 686 12.35 60.14 -13.68
N VAL A 687 13.34 60.09 -12.78
CA VAL A 687 13.19 60.50 -11.37
C VAL A 687 12.88 62.01 -11.27
N ARG A 688 13.48 62.86 -12.12
CA ARG A 688 13.18 64.30 -12.18
C ARG A 688 11.71 64.53 -12.55
N LYS A 689 11.24 63.91 -13.64
CA LYS A 689 9.84 63.97 -14.08
C LYS A 689 8.87 63.51 -12.97
N TYR A 690 9.20 62.41 -12.29
CA TYR A 690 8.40 61.91 -11.17
C TYR A 690 8.32 62.93 -10.03
N LYS A 691 9.47 63.45 -9.58
CA LYS A 691 9.54 64.42 -8.47
C LYS A 691 8.85 65.75 -8.82
N GLU A 692 8.94 66.21 -10.06
CA GLU A 692 8.24 67.41 -10.52
C GLU A 692 6.72 67.23 -10.43
N TRP A 693 6.21 66.12 -10.94
CA TRP A 693 4.79 65.78 -10.82
C TRP A 693 4.36 65.56 -9.36
N GLU A 694 5.16 64.88 -8.54
CA GLU A 694 4.88 64.69 -7.11
C GLU A 694 4.79 66.02 -6.35
N ASN A 695 5.64 66.99 -6.70
CA ASN A 695 5.59 68.33 -6.12
C ASN A 695 4.33 69.12 -6.52
N THR A 696 3.71 68.82 -7.66
CA THR A 696 2.41 69.41 -8.03
C THR A 696 1.26 68.90 -7.14
N LYS A 697 1.39 67.70 -6.55
CA LYS A 697 0.43 67.13 -5.56
C LYS A 697 0.25 68.01 -4.33
N LYS A 698 1.33 68.63 -3.85
CA LYS A 698 1.32 69.50 -2.65
C LYS A 698 0.59 70.83 -2.86
N LYS A 699 0.30 71.21 -4.12
CA LYS A 699 -0.36 72.48 -4.47
C LYS A 699 -1.85 72.33 -4.80
N SER A 700 -2.38 71.12 -4.97
CA SER A 700 -3.82 70.94 -5.17
C SER A 700 -4.53 71.00 -3.80
N GLU A 701 -5.41 71.99 -3.62
CA GLU A 701 -6.33 72.06 -2.48
C GLU A 701 -7.05 70.72 -2.30
N LYS A 702 -7.14 70.25 -1.05
CA LYS A 702 -7.92 69.06 -0.69
C LYS A 702 -9.34 69.26 -1.21
N LYS A 703 -9.73 68.52 -2.26
CA LYS A 703 -11.14 68.39 -2.61
C LYS A 703 -11.88 67.80 -1.42
N GLU A 704 -13.07 68.34 -1.14
CA GLU A 704 -13.95 67.86 -0.08
C GLU A 704 -14.20 66.35 -0.24
N PHE A 705 -14.24 65.63 0.88
CA PHE A 705 -14.60 64.21 0.87
C PHE A 705 -16.03 64.08 0.30
N VAL A 706 -16.16 63.34 -0.79
CA VAL A 706 -17.45 63.03 -1.42
C VAL A 706 -17.79 61.58 -1.05
N ASP A 707 -18.99 61.34 -0.54
CA ASP A 707 -19.47 59.98 -0.24
C ASP A 707 -20.05 59.35 -1.51
N CYS A 708 -19.36 58.33 -2.03
CA CYS A 708 -19.80 57.56 -3.20
C CYS A 708 -20.43 56.21 -2.84
N SER A 709 -20.69 55.95 -1.54
CA SER A 709 -21.19 54.65 -1.08
C SER A 709 -22.58 54.26 -1.62
N GLN A 710 -23.30 55.19 -2.28
CA GLN A 710 -24.62 54.93 -2.87
C GLN A 710 -24.73 55.13 -4.39
N SER A 711 -23.68 55.55 -5.10
CA SER A 711 -23.79 55.78 -6.55
C SER A 711 -23.43 54.54 -7.36
N TYR A 712 -24.36 53.58 -7.44
CA TYR A 712 -24.25 52.47 -8.40
C TYR A 712 -24.55 52.91 -9.86
N GLU A 713 -25.07 54.13 -10.10
CA GLU A 713 -25.54 54.55 -11.44
C GLU A 713 -25.29 56.04 -11.87
N GLY A 714 -24.37 56.82 -11.25
CA GLY A 714 -24.13 58.21 -11.70
C GLY A 714 -22.95 58.96 -11.05
N PRO A 715 -22.58 60.16 -11.56
CA PRO A 715 -21.36 60.88 -11.13
C PRO A 715 -21.47 61.44 -9.71
N CYS A 716 -20.45 61.12 -8.91
CA CYS A 716 -20.34 61.45 -7.49
C CYS A 716 -20.13 62.96 -7.28
N SER A 717 -21.19 63.68 -6.89
CA SER A 717 -21.22 65.17 -6.93
C SER A 717 -21.76 65.86 -5.66
N ILE A 718 -21.96 65.12 -4.55
CA ILE A 718 -22.50 65.70 -3.31
C ILE A 718 -21.40 65.76 -2.23
N PRO A 719 -20.86 66.94 -1.90
CA PRO A 719 -19.86 67.08 -0.85
C PRO A 719 -20.45 66.85 0.55
N LEU A 720 -19.71 66.12 1.40
CA LEU A 720 -20.06 65.93 2.81
C LEU A 720 -19.62 67.13 3.64
N THR A 721 -20.57 67.92 4.15
CA THR A 721 -20.31 68.83 5.28
C THR A 721 -20.22 68.03 6.58
N LEU A 722 -19.03 67.95 7.16
CA LEU A 722 -18.85 67.45 8.53
C LEU A 722 -19.70 68.29 9.50
N PRO A 723 -20.39 67.67 10.48
CA PRO A 723 -21.05 68.43 11.53
C PRO A 723 -20.00 69.24 12.28
N LYS A 724 -20.29 70.52 12.57
CA LYS A 724 -19.48 71.30 13.51
C LYS A 724 -19.42 70.50 14.82
N ALA A 725 -18.22 70.23 15.30
CA ALA A 725 -18.02 69.62 16.60
C ALA A 725 -18.69 70.50 17.67
N ASP A 726 -19.71 69.96 18.31
CA ASP A 726 -20.32 70.55 19.50
C ASP A 726 -19.37 70.28 20.68
N PRO A 727 -18.76 71.31 21.30
CA PRO A 727 -17.70 71.13 22.30
C PRO A 727 -18.15 70.42 23.59
N ASP A 728 -19.46 70.18 23.79
CA ASP A 728 -20.01 69.72 25.07
C ASP A 728 -20.51 68.26 25.10
N VAL A 729 -20.21 67.42 24.10
CA VAL A 729 -20.59 65.99 24.13
C VAL A 729 -19.37 65.10 24.42
N PRO A 730 -19.28 64.46 25.61
CA PRO A 730 -18.19 63.55 25.91
C PRO A 730 -18.32 62.26 25.10
N VAL A 731 -17.29 61.96 24.30
CA VAL A 731 -17.16 60.71 23.54
C VAL A 731 -17.13 59.54 24.51
N LYS A 732 -18.19 58.70 24.50
CA LYS A 732 -18.15 57.39 25.15
C LYS A 732 -17.08 56.54 24.47
N LYS A 733 -16.05 56.15 25.23
CA LYS A 733 -15.12 55.08 24.84
C LYS A 733 -15.92 53.82 24.52
N PHE A 734 -15.82 53.35 23.29
CA PHE A 734 -16.03 51.94 23.01
C PHE A 734 -14.77 51.21 23.46
N GLU A 735 -14.92 50.33 24.46
CA GLU A 735 -13.89 49.35 24.81
C GLU A 735 -13.87 48.26 23.73
N LEU A 736 -12.66 47.89 23.30
CA LEU A 736 -12.37 46.87 22.29
C LEU A 736 -12.69 45.45 22.78
#